data_AF-A0A521HDM4-F1
#
_entry.id   AF-A0A521HDM4-F1
#
_cell.length_a   1.000
_cell.length_b   1.000
_cell.length_c   1.000
_cell.angle_alpha   90.00
_cell.angle_beta   90.00
_cell.angle_gamma   90.00
#
_symmetry.space_group_name_H-M   'P 1'
#
loop_
_entity.id
_entity.type
_entity.pdbx_description
1 polymer ?
#
loop_
_entity_poly.entity_id
_entity_poly.type
_entity_poly.pdbx_seq_one_letter_code
_entity_poly.pdbx_strand_id
1 'polypeptide(L)'
;MSLLINRYFPLLSILLLVLIAFPQSGMAQSIGHVQINGKIRKDNRPEGGVTIQITSPGAAPQTVTSKDNGTFNVSLDFQKEYTISFLKNGLVSKSVEFNTKVPPQELDIIIQTEFNIDLFADVAGMSKTTAMNKPVAKYSYNPTYEDFVFDANYSKQIKSEQETARKDAEDLARIQERARLDSLNKIWNDSLAKVKEKEAKLLASQAEQDRIKKEQEKARQDSIARAQAAMQASAALAAKEKSRLDSIQLAESKANALAAALEKERQDSLIRAAAEQARLKAIADARDKAIQDSTLKAQAEQERQDSLAQLRAEAAAKAKAEAEAKAEAKAKQDSLNRIAAEAAAEKARLEEEARLAEKAKQDSILKAKAEAAAKEKAMQDSIIFANAAAEKERLRNEAEAKRLEQFRQDSIAKAQLAEKSRLKAEADSIAKLEQDKLAQEKARKDSLALVAAAEKAAEQARKDSIALAEQQEKARIKAEAENLAKAEQDKLEREKARKDSLALIAQKENERKKAEADSIFTATEAAKALARANELARQDSILRAQKAEQEKVLAETKAREEELLKKKAAEEEAKQAAIKAKAEQDAQSKAEADRLKKEEDARLKLAEEQKAKAEVERLAQLAADKARQDSLALANRLEQERLEEQRQKKALAEIEEKKRLLAKAGETEDKTKTAPKPSTVVPKIIDSDYRDGLTEETITESNRIIYRTVLKMDGSAFNYQKIVYNWGGIYYFKNETSITQSLFDQELKNAKATLGK
;
A
#
# COMPACT_ATOMS: atom_id res chain seq x y z
N MET A 1 -83.62 -14.72 -92.05
CA MET A 1 -84.78 -14.34 -91.22
C MET A 1 -84.73 -15.18 -89.97
N SER A 2 -84.17 -14.62 -88.89
CA SER A 2 -84.95 -14.05 -87.78
C SER A 2 -85.33 -15.16 -86.80
N LEU A 3 -84.59 -15.30 -85.70
CA LEU A 3 -84.82 -14.58 -84.43
C LEU A 3 -86.05 -15.13 -83.70
N LEU A 4 -85.84 -15.47 -82.42
CA LEU A 4 -86.83 -15.71 -81.34
C LEU A 4 -87.08 -17.16 -80.90
N ILE A 5 -86.06 -17.91 -80.45
CA ILE A 5 -86.25 -18.99 -79.45
C ILE A 5 -85.10 -18.97 -78.43
N ASN A 6 -84.82 -17.81 -77.85
CA ASN A 6 -83.87 -17.70 -76.73
C ASN A 6 -84.40 -16.74 -75.68
N ARG A 7 -85.53 -17.07 -75.04
CA ARG A 7 -86.04 -16.21 -73.97
C ARG A 7 -86.92 -16.81 -72.88
N TYR A 8 -87.05 -18.14 -72.78
CA TYR A 8 -87.80 -18.73 -71.64
C TYR A 8 -87.21 -20.01 -71.04
N PHE A 9 -86.04 -20.48 -71.48
CA PHE A 9 -85.38 -21.63 -70.84
C PHE A 9 -84.54 -21.34 -69.58
N PRO A 10 -84.08 -20.10 -69.26
CA PRO A 10 -83.28 -19.90 -68.04
C PRO A 10 -84.11 -19.70 -66.77
N LEU A 11 -85.43 -19.47 -66.86
CA LEU A 11 -86.28 -19.21 -65.68
C LEU A 11 -86.71 -20.48 -64.92
N LEU A 12 -86.70 -21.65 -65.57
CA LEU A 12 -87.05 -22.92 -64.91
C LEU A 12 -85.83 -23.60 -64.23
N SER A 13 -84.61 -23.33 -64.69
CA SER A 13 -83.38 -23.80 -64.01
C SER A 13 -82.96 -22.93 -62.83
N ILE A 14 -83.42 -21.68 -62.72
CA ILE A 14 -83.13 -20.82 -61.57
C ILE A 14 -84.05 -21.13 -60.38
N LEU A 15 -85.26 -21.67 -60.61
CA LEU A 15 -86.18 -22.05 -59.51
C LEU A 15 -85.83 -23.41 -58.88
N LEU A 16 -85.16 -24.32 -59.61
CA LEU A 16 -84.74 -25.62 -59.08
C LEU A 16 -83.34 -25.59 -58.42
N LEU A 17 -82.54 -24.54 -58.68
CA LEU A 17 -81.20 -24.37 -58.09
C LEU A 17 -81.18 -23.50 -56.82
N VAL A 18 -82.32 -22.89 -56.46
CA VAL A 18 -82.47 -22.08 -55.22
C VAL A 18 -83.03 -22.90 -54.05
N LEU A 19 -83.44 -24.16 -54.27
CA LEU A 19 -83.96 -25.03 -53.19
C LEU A 19 -82.91 -25.97 -52.54
N ILE A 20 -81.63 -25.90 -52.94
CA ILE A 20 -80.52 -26.69 -52.34
C ILE A 20 -79.45 -25.77 -51.73
N ALA A 21 -79.79 -24.50 -51.49
CA ALA A 21 -78.95 -23.55 -50.74
C ALA A 21 -79.62 -23.17 -49.41
N PHE A 22 -80.09 -24.16 -48.65
CA PHE A 22 -80.06 -24.01 -47.21
C PHE A 22 -78.61 -24.25 -46.79
N PRO A 23 -77.88 -23.26 -46.25
CA PRO A 23 -76.77 -23.62 -45.38
C PRO A 23 -77.39 -24.46 -44.28
N GLN A 24 -77.16 -25.78 -44.33
CA GLN A 24 -77.14 -26.53 -43.10
C GLN A 24 -76.00 -25.88 -42.32
N SER A 25 -76.37 -24.93 -41.46
CA SER A 25 -75.66 -24.73 -40.22
C SER A 25 -75.58 -26.13 -39.62
N GLY A 26 -74.49 -26.83 -39.90
CA GLY A 26 -74.05 -27.89 -39.04
C GLY A 26 -74.11 -27.24 -37.67
N MET A 27 -75.03 -27.71 -36.84
CA MET A 27 -74.97 -27.39 -35.44
C MET A 27 -73.55 -27.80 -35.08
N ALA A 28 -72.67 -26.82 -34.91
CA ALA A 28 -71.52 -27.00 -34.06
C ALA A 28 -72.18 -27.35 -32.73
N GLN A 29 -72.37 -28.64 -32.48
CA GLN A 29 -72.62 -29.15 -31.15
C GLN A 29 -71.54 -28.47 -30.32
N SER A 30 -71.94 -27.63 -29.37
CA SER A 30 -70.97 -27.06 -28.45
C SER A 30 -70.40 -28.25 -27.70
N ILE A 31 -69.27 -28.77 -28.18
CA ILE A 31 -68.55 -29.83 -27.51
C ILE A 31 -68.25 -29.26 -26.13
N GLY A 32 -68.82 -29.89 -25.12
CA GLY A 32 -68.55 -29.54 -23.74
C GLY A 32 -67.06 -29.59 -23.47
N HIS A 33 -66.60 -28.81 -22.51
CA HIS A 33 -65.20 -28.75 -22.15
C HIS A 33 -65.04 -28.41 -20.69
N VAL A 34 -63.85 -28.68 -20.16
CA VAL A 34 -63.46 -28.21 -18.83
C VAL A 34 -62.86 -26.84 -18.97
N GLN A 35 -63.43 -25.85 -18.29
CA GLN A 35 -62.86 -24.52 -18.22
C GLN A 35 -62.16 -24.32 -16.87
N ILE A 36 -60.85 -24.20 -16.91
CA ILE A 36 -60.01 -23.97 -15.73
C ILE A 36 -59.78 -22.48 -15.58
N ASN A 37 -60.22 -21.94 -14.44
CA ASN A 37 -59.88 -20.62 -13.97
C ASN A 37 -58.85 -20.72 -12.85
N GLY A 38 -57.90 -19.79 -12.80
CA GLY A 38 -56.95 -19.81 -11.70
C GLY A 38 -56.15 -18.55 -11.54
N LYS A 39 -55.47 -18.46 -10.40
CA LYS A 39 -54.53 -17.39 -10.08
C LYS A 39 -53.19 -17.99 -9.71
N ILE A 40 -52.15 -17.50 -10.37
CA ILE A 40 -50.77 -17.81 -10.04
C ILE A 40 -50.26 -16.77 -9.08
N ARG A 41 -49.57 -17.24 -8.04
CA ARG A 41 -48.95 -16.44 -7.01
C ARG A 41 -47.47 -16.77 -6.90
N LYS A 42 -46.74 -15.83 -6.33
CA LYS A 42 -45.40 -16.00 -5.79
C LYS A 42 -45.42 -15.51 -4.36
N ASP A 43 -45.11 -16.39 -3.41
CA ASP A 43 -45.15 -16.07 -1.98
C ASP A 43 -46.49 -15.43 -1.59
N ASN A 44 -47.59 -16.02 -2.07
CA ASN A 44 -48.97 -15.56 -1.88
C ASN A 44 -49.33 -14.19 -2.52
N ARG A 45 -48.45 -13.58 -3.31
CA ARG A 45 -48.74 -12.36 -4.11
C ARG A 45 -49.04 -12.70 -5.57
N PRO A 46 -49.95 -12.00 -6.26
CA PRO A 46 -50.26 -12.29 -7.67
C PRO A 46 -49.01 -12.20 -8.57
N GLU A 47 -48.81 -13.19 -9.45
CA GLU A 47 -47.62 -13.29 -10.30
C GLU A 47 -48.00 -13.39 -11.79
N GLY A 48 -47.77 -12.30 -12.53
CA GLY A 48 -48.03 -12.22 -13.97
C GLY A 48 -46.87 -12.71 -14.84
N GLY A 49 -47.13 -12.94 -16.13
CA GLY A 49 -46.10 -13.34 -17.09
C GLY A 49 -45.55 -14.76 -16.89
N VAL A 50 -46.29 -15.62 -16.20
CA VAL A 50 -45.94 -17.05 -16.05
C VAL A 50 -46.43 -17.79 -17.29
N THR A 51 -45.57 -18.62 -17.87
CA THR A 51 -45.91 -19.45 -19.03
C THR A 51 -46.59 -20.73 -18.56
N ILE A 52 -47.77 -21.02 -19.11
CA ILE A 52 -48.59 -22.17 -18.79
C ILE A 52 -48.61 -23.06 -20.03
N GLN A 53 -47.94 -24.20 -19.97
CA GLN A 53 -47.87 -25.17 -21.06
C GLN A 53 -48.81 -26.34 -20.77
N ILE A 54 -49.74 -26.60 -21.67
CA ILE A 54 -50.71 -27.68 -21.58
C ILE A 54 -50.38 -28.70 -22.65
N THR A 55 -50.11 -29.93 -22.23
CA THR A 55 -49.77 -31.04 -23.13
C THR A 55 -50.67 -32.23 -22.85
N SER A 56 -51.13 -32.89 -23.91
CA SER A 56 -51.86 -34.16 -23.83
C SER A 56 -51.33 -35.11 -24.91
N PRO A 57 -51.17 -36.41 -24.63
CA PRO A 57 -50.74 -37.38 -25.64
C PRO A 57 -51.66 -37.35 -26.88
N GLY A 58 -51.10 -37.08 -28.05
CA GLY A 58 -51.85 -37.05 -29.32
C GLY A 58 -52.60 -35.74 -29.61
N ALA A 59 -52.50 -34.72 -28.76
CA ALA A 59 -53.03 -33.38 -29.02
C ALA A 59 -51.91 -32.34 -29.21
N ALA A 60 -52.20 -31.26 -29.94
CA ALA A 60 -51.26 -30.14 -30.08
C ALA A 60 -51.05 -29.44 -28.72
N PRO A 61 -49.80 -29.13 -28.32
CA PRO A 61 -49.54 -28.36 -27.11
C PRO A 61 -50.20 -26.99 -27.17
N GLN A 62 -50.83 -26.57 -26.07
CA GLN A 62 -51.36 -25.23 -25.89
C GLN A 62 -50.45 -24.45 -24.94
N THR A 63 -50.22 -23.16 -25.22
CA THR A 63 -49.48 -22.27 -24.33
C THR A 63 -50.31 -21.04 -24.02
N VAL A 64 -50.43 -20.72 -22.74
CA VAL A 64 -51.12 -19.53 -22.22
C VAL A 64 -50.17 -18.78 -21.30
N THR A 65 -50.33 -17.48 -21.15
CA THR A 65 -49.54 -16.67 -20.21
C THR A 65 -50.47 -16.04 -19.17
N SER A 66 -50.06 -16.04 -17.90
CA SER A 66 -50.84 -15.35 -16.87
C SER A 66 -50.84 -13.83 -17.08
N LYS A 67 -51.99 -13.20 -16.79
CA LYS A 67 -52.15 -11.75 -16.79
C LYS A 67 -51.37 -11.12 -15.63
N ASP A 68 -51.19 -9.80 -15.65
CA ASP A 68 -50.45 -9.05 -14.60
C ASP A 68 -50.98 -9.31 -13.17
N ASN A 69 -52.29 -9.54 -13.04
CA ASN A 69 -52.94 -9.88 -11.78
C ASN A 69 -52.82 -11.37 -11.42
N GLY A 70 -51.96 -12.13 -12.09
CA GLY A 70 -51.74 -13.56 -11.93
C GLY A 70 -52.84 -14.47 -12.48
N THR A 71 -53.93 -13.93 -13.04
CA THR A 71 -55.05 -14.77 -13.51
C THR A 71 -54.74 -15.47 -14.83
N PHE A 72 -55.27 -16.68 -14.98
CA PHE A 72 -55.24 -17.46 -16.22
C PHE A 72 -56.57 -18.17 -16.45
N ASN A 73 -56.85 -18.48 -17.71
CA ASN A 73 -57.99 -19.26 -18.14
C ASN A 73 -57.53 -20.25 -19.21
N VAL A 74 -57.93 -21.51 -19.09
CA VAL A 74 -57.59 -22.58 -20.03
C VAL A 74 -58.85 -23.42 -20.26
N SER A 75 -59.09 -23.84 -21.50
CA SER A 75 -60.14 -24.78 -21.85
C SER A 75 -59.51 -26.12 -22.25
N LEU A 76 -60.01 -27.22 -21.69
CA LEU A 76 -59.57 -28.58 -21.96
C LEU A 76 -60.71 -29.41 -22.55
N ASP A 77 -60.49 -30.03 -23.71
CA ASP A 77 -61.44 -30.99 -24.27
C ASP A 77 -61.59 -32.20 -23.34
N PHE A 78 -62.80 -32.76 -23.26
CA PHE A 78 -63.07 -33.99 -22.53
C PHE A 78 -62.37 -35.23 -23.10
N GLN A 79 -62.39 -36.31 -22.32
CA GLN A 79 -61.87 -37.63 -22.67
C GLN A 79 -60.36 -37.70 -22.90
N LYS A 80 -59.60 -36.75 -22.34
CA LYS A 80 -58.13 -36.68 -22.46
C LYS A 80 -57.44 -36.55 -21.09
N GLU A 81 -56.16 -36.87 -21.08
CA GLU A 81 -55.28 -36.66 -19.92
C GLU A 81 -54.29 -35.55 -20.24
N TYR A 82 -54.26 -34.51 -19.40
CA TYR A 82 -53.43 -33.33 -19.58
C TYR A 82 -52.37 -33.22 -18.49
N THR A 83 -51.22 -32.69 -18.87
CA THR A 83 -50.22 -32.11 -17.96
C THR A 83 -50.17 -30.61 -18.18
N ILE A 84 -50.43 -29.85 -17.13
CA ILE A 84 -50.41 -28.39 -17.12
C ILE A 84 -49.16 -27.95 -16.35
N SER A 85 -48.18 -27.39 -17.04
CA SER A 85 -46.90 -26.94 -16.47
C SER A 85 -46.84 -25.43 -16.37
N PHE A 86 -46.41 -24.92 -15.22
CA PHE A 86 -46.26 -23.50 -14.89
C PHE A 86 -44.78 -23.16 -14.82
N LEU A 87 -44.30 -22.32 -15.74
CA LEU A 87 -42.88 -22.02 -15.93
C LEU A 87 -42.62 -20.51 -15.89
N LYS A 88 -41.62 -20.11 -15.11
CA LYS A 88 -41.05 -18.76 -15.14
C LYS A 88 -39.60 -18.79 -14.67
N ASN A 89 -38.73 -18.06 -15.35
CA ASN A 89 -37.31 -18.02 -15.00
C ASN A 89 -37.10 -17.52 -13.55
N GLY A 90 -36.23 -18.19 -12.81
CA GLY A 90 -35.95 -17.89 -11.39
C GLY A 90 -37.00 -18.38 -10.41
N LEU A 91 -38.08 -19.04 -10.86
CA LEU A 91 -39.07 -19.70 -10.02
C LEU A 91 -39.04 -21.22 -10.24
N VAL A 92 -39.41 -21.98 -9.21
CA VAL A 92 -39.57 -23.43 -9.28
C VAL A 92 -40.78 -23.74 -10.16
N SER A 93 -40.56 -24.48 -11.25
CA SER A 93 -41.64 -24.98 -12.11
C SER A 93 -42.56 -25.92 -11.33
N LYS A 94 -43.86 -25.82 -11.57
CA LYS A 94 -44.87 -26.75 -11.00
C LYS A 94 -45.71 -27.34 -12.12
N SER A 95 -46.20 -28.56 -11.93
CA SER A 95 -47.10 -29.22 -12.88
C SER A 95 -48.35 -29.76 -12.19
N VAL A 96 -49.45 -29.86 -12.94
CA VAL A 96 -50.72 -30.47 -12.51
C VAL A 96 -51.13 -31.50 -13.55
N GLU A 97 -51.54 -32.69 -13.09
CA GLU A 97 -52.17 -33.68 -13.96
C GLU A 97 -53.70 -33.52 -13.89
N PHE A 98 -54.34 -33.52 -15.04
CA PHE A 98 -55.78 -33.32 -15.14
C PHE A 98 -56.41 -34.36 -16.07
N ASN A 99 -57.20 -35.26 -15.51
CA ASN A 99 -57.91 -36.28 -16.26
C ASN A 99 -59.34 -35.80 -16.52
N THR A 100 -59.66 -35.52 -17.78
CA THR A 100 -60.96 -35.00 -18.24
C THR A 100 -61.93 -36.10 -18.69
N LYS A 101 -61.70 -37.36 -18.30
CA LYS A 101 -62.64 -38.44 -18.58
C LYS A 101 -63.90 -38.27 -17.74
N VAL A 102 -65.03 -38.14 -18.41
CA VAL A 102 -66.36 -37.96 -17.81
C VAL A 102 -67.35 -38.96 -18.42
N PRO A 103 -68.49 -39.23 -17.77
CA PRO A 103 -69.57 -40.00 -18.38
C PRO A 103 -70.09 -39.35 -19.68
N PRO A 104 -70.62 -40.12 -20.64
CA PRO A 104 -71.10 -39.57 -21.93
C PRO A 104 -72.14 -38.46 -21.82
N GLN A 105 -72.89 -38.42 -20.71
CA GLN A 105 -73.94 -37.43 -20.44
C GLN A 105 -73.37 -36.02 -20.19
N GLU A 106 -72.11 -35.92 -19.76
CA GLU A 106 -71.44 -34.67 -19.45
C GLU A 106 -70.68 -34.07 -20.63
N LEU A 107 -70.62 -34.77 -21.77
CA LEU A 107 -69.80 -34.37 -22.92
C LEU A 107 -70.29 -33.11 -23.63
N ASP A 108 -71.53 -32.69 -23.37
CA ASP A 108 -72.16 -31.52 -24.01
C ASP A 108 -72.25 -30.30 -23.07
N ILE A 109 -71.68 -30.36 -21.87
CA ILE A 109 -71.71 -29.26 -20.89
C ILE A 109 -70.33 -28.63 -20.63
N ILE A 110 -70.32 -27.41 -20.11
CA ILE A 110 -69.09 -26.74 -19.67
C ILE A 110 -68.95 -26.95 -18.17
N ILE A 111 -67.90 -27.66 -17.73
CA ILE A 111 -67.57 -27.82 -16.31
C ILE A 111 -66.51 -26.79 -15.95
N GLN A 112 -66.83 -25.89 -15.02
CA GLN A 112 -65.90 -24.87 -14.57
C GLN A 112 -65.19 -25.33 -13.31
N THR A 113 -63.85 -25.36 -13.34
CA THR A 113 -63.02 -25.73 -12.21
C THR A 113 -62.07 -24.58 -11.88
N GLU A 114 -61.89 -24.28 -10.60
CA GLU A 114 -60.94 -23.24 -10.16
C GLU A 114 -59.81 -23.84 -9.33
N PHE A 115 -58.56 -23.48 -9.65
CA PHE A 115 -57.45 -23.72 -8.73
C PHE A 115 -56.36 -22.65 -8.81
N ASN A 116 -55.67 -22.46 -7.68
CA ASN A 116 -54.60 -21.49 -7.53
C ASN A 116 -53.25 -22.20 -7.37
N ILE A 117 -52.20 -21.63 -7.96
CA ILE A 117 -50.83 -22.16 -7.90
C ILE A 117 -49.93 -21.11 -7.25
N ASP A 118 -49.18 -21.50 -6.22
CA ASP A 118 -48.14 -20.66 -5.63
C ASP A 118 -46.77 -21.18 -6.05
N LEU A 119 -46.01 -20.34 -6.75
CA LEU A 119 -44.66 -20.61 -7.20
C LEU A 119 -43.67 -20.04 -6.18
N PHE A 120 -42.53 -20.70 -6.02
CA PHE A 120 -41.49 -20.29 -5.08
C PHE A 120 -40.23 -19.90 -5.85
N ALA A 121 -39.37 -19.09 -5.23
CA ALA A 121 -38.06 -18.78 -5.79
C ALA A 121 -37.21 -20.06 -5.93
N ASP A 122 -36.50 -20.18 -7.04
CA ASP A 122 -35.57 -21.29 -7.25
C ASP A 122 -34.27 -21.04 -6.48
N VAL A 123 -34.19 -21.54 -5.25
CA VAL A 123 -32.98 -21.47 -4.42
C VAL A 123 -32.04 -22.60 -4.81
N ALA A 124 -30.76 -22.31 -5.03
CA ALA A 124 -29.71 -23.31 -5.30
C ALA A 124 -30.00 -24.29 -6.47
N GLY A 125 -30.84 -23.91 -7.44
CA GLY A 125 -31.20 -24.77 -8.57
C GLY A 125 -32.08 -25.96 -8.20
N MET A 126 -32.84 -25.86 -7.11
CA MET A 126 -33.84 -26.83 -6.66
C MET A 126 -34.84 -27.26 -7.73
N SER A 127 -35.13 -26.39 -8.70
CA SER A 127 -35.96 -26.71 -9.86
C SER A 127 -35.49 -27.95 -10.64
N LYS A 128 -34.24 -28.38 -10.43
CA LYS A 128 -33.63 -29.57 -11.06
C LYS A 128 -33.77 -30.86 -10.23
N THR A 129 -34.24 -30.78 -8.99
CA THR A 129 -34.38 -31.95 -8.11
C THR A 129 -35.61 -32.78 -8.50
N THR A 130 -35.49 -34.11 -8.49
CA THR A 130 -36.57 -35.04 -8.88
C THR A 130 -37.88 -34.81 -8.09
N ALA A 131 -37.80 -34.39 -6.83
CA ALA A 131 -38.96 -34.06 -5.99
C ALA A 131 -39.77 -32.85 -6.51
N MET A 132 -39.11 -31.87 -7.14
CA MET A 132 -39.76 -30.66 -7.65
C MET A 132 -40.41 -30.88 -9.02
N ASN A 133 -40.05 -31.95 -9.72
CA ASN A 133 -40.59 -32.29 -11.05
C ASN A 133 -41.90 -33.11 -10.99
N LYS A 134 -42.30 -33.58 -9.80
CA LYS A 134 -43.56 -34.30 -9.61
C LYS A 134 -44.76 -33.33 -9.66
N PRO A 135 -45.91 -33.75 -10.20
CA PRO A 135 -47.09 -32.90 -10.22
C PRO A 135 -47.56 -32.59 -8.80
N VAL A 136 -47.96 -31.35 -8.56
CA VAL A 136 -48.37 -30.87 -7.24
C VAL A 136 -49.82 -31.19 -6.91
N ALA A 137 -50.62 -31.52 -7.93
CA ALA A 137 -52.00 -31.94 -7.80
C ALA A 137 -52.38 -32.86 -8.97
N LYS A 138 -53.37 -33.74 -8.72
CA LYS A 138 -54.02 -34.56 -9.73
C LYS A 138 -55.53 -34.36 -9.62
N TYR A 139 -56.18 -34.08 -10.74
CA TYR A 139 -57.63 -33.89 -10.82
C TYR A 139 -58.27 -35.04 -11.59
N SER A 140 -59.40 -35.52 -11.08
CA SER A 140 -60.24 -36.52 -11.72
C SER A 140 -61.71 -36.23 -11.48
N TYR A 141 -62.56 -36.58 -12.44
CA TYR A 141 -64.00 -36.45 -12.30
C TYR A 141 -64.52 -37.32 -11.16
N ASN A 142 -65.35 -36.76 -10.29
CA ASN A 142 -66.06 -37.48 -9.25
C ASN A 142 -67.55 -37.55 -9.60
N PRO A 143 -68.08 -38.73 -10.00
CA PRO A 143 -69.49 -38.88 -10.36
C PRO A 143 -70.48 -38.51 -9.26
N THR A 144 -70.07 -38.53 -7.99
CA THR A 144 -70.94 -38.17 -6.86
C THR A 144 -71.10 -36.65 -6.72
N TYR A 145 -70.05 -35.89 -7.05
CA TYR A 145 -70.07 -34.43 -6.99
C TYR A 145 -70.33 -33.77 -8.34
N GLU A 146 -70.39 -34.57 -9.40
CA GLU A 146 -70.51 -34.12 -10.79
C GLU A 146 -69.46 -33.05 -11.16
N ASP A 147 -68.27 -33.13 -10.56
CA ASP A 147 -67.20 -32.14 -10.69
C ASP A 147 -65.80 -32.79 -10.58
N PHE A 148 -64.78 -32.06 -11.00
CA PHE A 148 -63.39 -32.45 -10.86
C PHE A 148 -62.87 -32.16 -9.46
N VAL A 149 -62.51 -33.21 -8.74
CA VAL A 149 -61.89 -33.12 -7.43
C VAL A 149 -60.41 -33.43 -7.51
N PHE A 150 -59.61 -32.79 -6.67
CA PHE A 150 -58.19 -33.10 -6.56
C PHE A 150 -57.94 -34.21 -5.54
N ASP A 151 -56.92 -35.04 -5.79
CA ASP A 151 -56.43 -36.01 -4.81
C ASP A 151 -55.68 -35.29 -3.67
N ALA A 152 -56.38 -35.07 -2.56
CA ALA A 152 -55.85 -34.40 -1.39
C ALA A 152 -54.73 -35.21 -0.70
N ASN A 153 -54.79 -36.55 -0.73
CA ASN A 153 -53.78 -37.40 -0.12
C ASN A 153 -52.47 -37.34 -0.91
N TYR A 154 -52.55 -37.45 -2.23
CA TYR A 154 -51.43 -37.27 -3.13
C TYR A 154 -50.80 -35.88 -2.96
N SER A 155 -51.62 -34.83 -3.00
CA SER A 155 -51.15 -33.44 -2.89
C SER A 155 -50.45 -33.18 -1.55
N LYS A 156 -50.95 -33.76 -0.45
CA LYS A 156 -50.31 -33.69 0.87
C LYS A 156 -48.96 -34.41 0.90
N GLN A 157 -48.85 -35.58 0.27
CA GLN A 157 -47.60 -36.33 0.18
C GLN A 157 -46.53 -35.55 -0.61
N ILE A 158 -46.88 -35.05 -1.80
CA ILE A 158 -45.94 -34.28 -2.64
C ILE A 158 -45.54 -32.98 -1.95
N LYS A 159 -46.46 -32.29 -1.28
CA LYS A 159 -46.14 -31.09 -0.50
C LYS A 159 -45.11 -31.38 0.59
N SER A 160 -45.23 -32.51 1.29
CA SER A 160 -44.24 -32.91 2.30
C SER A 160 -42.87 -33.22 1.68
N GLU A 161 -42.83 -33.90 0.53
CA GLU A 161 -41.58 -34.23 -0.17
C GLU A 161 -40.87 -32.96 -0.68
N GLN A 162 -41.63 -32.02 -1.26
CA GLN A 162 -41.11 -30.73 -1.72
C GLN A 162 -40.62 -29.85 -0.58
N GLU A 163 -41.29 -29.83 0.58
CA GLU A 163 -40.85 -29.06 1.75
C GLU A 163 -39.54 -29.59 2.33
N THR A 164 -39.37 -30.92 2.41
CA THR A 164 -38.10 -31.54 2.82
C THR A 164 -36.99 -31.19 1.84
N ALA A 165 -37.22 -31.37 0.54
CA ALA A 165 -36.25 -31.01 -0.48
C ALA A 165 -35.89 -29.50 -0.44
N ARG A 166 -36.84 -28.64 -0.06
CA ARG A 166 -36.60 -27.21 0.14
C ARG A 166 -35.67 -26.95 1.32
N LYS A 167 -35.94 -27.56 2.47
CA LYS A 167 -35.10 -27.42 3.67
C LYS A 167 -33.68 -27.92 3.44
N ASP A 168 -33.54 -29.09 2.80
CA ASP A 168 -32.22 -29.66 2.50
C ASP A 168 -31.40 -28.75 1.58
N ALA A 169 -32.05 -28.13 0.59
CA ALA A 169 -31.39 -27.19 -0.31
C ALA A 169 -31.03 -25.85 0.37
N GLU A 170 -31.91 -25.32 1.22
CA GLU A 170 -31.61 -24.14 2.04
C GLU A 170 -30.42 -24.39 2.99
N ASP A 171 -30.37 -25.56 3.61
CA ASP A 171 -29.26 -25.97 4.45
C ASP A 171 -27.96 -26.12 3.65
N LEU A 172 -28.02 -26.73 2.46
CA LEU A 172 -26.87 -26.85 1.57
C LEU A 172 -26.36 -25.48 1.11
N ALA A 173 -27.26 -24.56 0.75
CA ALA A 173 -26.90 -23.19 0.39
C ALA A 173 -26.22 -22.45 1.55
N ARG A 174 -26.73 -22.61 2.78
CA ARG A 174 -26.11 -22.04 3.99
C ARG A 174 -24.71 -22.62 4.23
N ILE A 175 -24.52 -23.92 4.03
CA ILE A 175 -23.21 -24.58 4.17
C ILE A 175 -22.23 -24.06 3.11
N GLN A 176 -22.66 -23.97 1.85
CA GLN A 176 -21.84 -23.45 0.76
C GLN A 176 -21.43 -21.99 0.98
N GLU A 177 -22.35 -21.14 1.45
CA GLU A 177 -22.05 -19.74 1.75
C GLU A 177 -21.08 -19.61 2.93
N ARG A 178 -21.25 -20.42 3.98
CA ARG A 178 -20.29 -20.46 5.08
C ARG A 178 -18.90 -20.89 4.62
N ALA A 179 -18.81 -21.94 3.80
CA ALA A 179 -17.54 -22.40 3.24
C ALA A 179 -16.88 -21.35 2.34
N ARG A 180 -17.68 -20.60 1.56
CA ARG A 180 -17.22 -19.47 0.76
C ARG A 180 -16.63 -18.37 1.65
N LEU A 181 -17.35 -17.95 2.70
CA LEU A 181 -16.88 -16.94 3.65
C LEU A 181 -15.60 -17.37 4.38
N ASP A 182 -15.51 -18.62 4.81
CA ASP A 182 -14.31 -19.16 5.44
C ASP A 182 -13.11 -19.17 4.46
N SER A 183 -13.34 -19.52 3.19
CA SER A 183 -12.31 -19.46 2.15
C SER A 183 -11.82 -18.03 1.88
N LEU A 184 -12.73 -17.05 1.86
CA LEU A 184 -12.42 -15.63 1.70
C LEU A 184 -11.60 -15.10 2.88
N ASN A 185 -12.01 -15.45 4.11
CA ASN A 185 -11.28 -15.09 5.32
C ASN A 185 -9.86 -15.67 5.33
N LYS A 186 -9.70 -16.93 4.89
CA LYS A 186 -8.38 -17.55 4.76
C LYS A 186 -7.50 -16.82 3.74
N ILE A 187 -8.02 -16.54 2.54
CA ILE A 187 -7.29 -15.81 1.48
C ILE A 187 -6.90 -14.41 1.96
N TRP A 188 -7.80 -13.71 2.66
CA TRP A 188 -7.53 -12.39 3.20
C TRP A 188 -6.43 -12.42 4.25
N ASN A 189 -6.47 -13.37 5.18
CA ASN A 189 -5.43 -13.56 6.19
C ASN A 189 -4.07 -13.93 5.57
N ASP A 190 -4.04 -14.82 4.58
CA ASP A 190 -2.81 -15.19 3.87
C ASP A 190 -2.23 -14.00 3.09
N SER A 191 -3.08 -13.17 2.50
CA SER A 191 -2.66 -11.93 1.83
C SER A 191 -2.07 -10.93 2.83
N LEU A 192 -2.71 -10.75 3.98
CA LEU A 192 -2.22 -9.87 5.05
C LEU A 192 -0.87 -10.36 5.59
N ALA A 193 -0.70 -11.68 5.75
CA ALA A 193 0.57 -12.28 6.17
C ALA A 193 1.69 -12.01 5.15
N LYS A 194 1.41 -12.17 3.85
CA LYS A 194 2.37 -11.86 2.77
C LYS A 194 2.75 -10.37 2.72
N VAL A 195 1.82 -9.47 3.00
CA VAL A 195 2.11 -8.02 3.08
C VAL A 195 3.05 -7.74 4.25
N LYS A 196 2.76 -8.28 5.44
CA LYS A 196 3.64 -8.15 6.62
C LYS A 196 5.03 -8.73 6.38
N GLU A 197 5.12 -9.87 5.69
CA GLU A 197 6.40 -10.48 5.32
C GLU A 197 7.21 -9.58 4.36
N LYS A 198 6.56 -8.98 3.36
CA LYS A 198 7.20 -8.02 2.45
C LYS A 198 7.68 -6.77 3.16
N GLU A 199 6.87 -6.23 4.08
CA GLU A 199 7.21 -5.06 4.88
C GLU A 199 8.40 -5.34 5.80
N ALA A 200 8.43 -6.50 6.47
CA ALA A 200 9.55 -6.95 7.29
C ALA A 200 10.83 -7.13 6.45
N LYS A 201 10.73 -7.71 5.24
CA LYS A 201 11.87 -7.85 4.32
C LYS A 201 12.40 -6.48 3.85
N LEU A 202 11.52 -5.52 3.59
CA LEU A 202 11.92 -4.17 3.21
C LEU A 202 12.64 -3.46 4.35
N LEU A 203 12.12 -3.54 5.57
CA LEU A 203 12.75 -2.99 6.78
C LEU A 203 14.12 -3.63 7.05
N ALA A 204 14.24 -4.95 6.89
CA ALA A 204 15.53 -5.64 7.04
C ALA A 204 16.55 -5.19 5.98
N SER A 205 16.11 -5.04 4.72
CA SER A 205 16.97 -4.55 3.64
C SER A 205 17.43 -3.11 3.86
N GLN A 206 16.54 -2.24 4.35
CA GLN A 206 16.88 -0.86 4.71
C GLN A 206 17.90 -0.82 5.86
N ALA A 207 17.69 -1.62 6.91
CA ALA A 207 18.62 -1.70 8.03
C ALA A 207 20.00 -2.21 7.60
N GLU A 208 20.06 -3.15 6.67
CA GLU A 208 21.32 -3.64 6.09
C GLU A 208 22.03 -2.55 5.27
N GLN A 209 21.30 -1.81 4.42
CA GLN A 209 21.87 -0.68 3.68
C GLN A 209 22.41 0.42 4.61
N ASP A 210 21.72 0.72 5.70
CA ASP A 210 22.18 1.71 6.67
C ASP A 210 23.44 1.26 7.41
N ARG A 211 23.57 -0.05 7.70
CA ARG A 211 24.82 -0.62 8.24
C ARG A 211 25.96 -0.48 7.24
N ILE A 212 25.74 -0.85 5.98
CA ILE A 212 26.75 -0.73 4.91
C ILE A 212 27.19 0.72 4.74
N LYS A 213 26.25 1.68 4.72
CA LYS A 213 26.59 3.12 4.62
C LYS A 213 27.41 3.61 5.80
N LYS A 214 27.04 3.23 7.03
CA LYS A 214 27.82 3.57 8.24
C LYS A 214 29.23 2.99 8.19
N GLU A 215 29.37 1.76 7.71
CA GLU A 215 30.67 1.10 7.58
C GLU A 215 31.52 1.73 6.49
N GLN A 216 30.93 2.09 5.35
CA GLN A 216 31.61 2.85 4.29
C GLN A 216 32.05 4.25 4.75
N GLU A 217 31.20 4.96 5.49
CA GLU A 217 31.54 6.27 6.04
C GLU A 217 32.67 6.15 7.07
N LYS A 218 32.64 5.13 7.92
CA LYS A 218 33.74 4.84 8.85
C LYS A 218 35.05 4.54 8.09
N ALA A 219 34.99 3.68 7.06
CA ALA A 219 36.16 3.36 6.24
C ALA A 219 36.72 4.60 5.51
N ARG A 220 35.85 5.50 5.06
CA ARG A 220 36.23 6.80 4.48
C ARG A 220 36.93 7.68 5.51
N GLN A 221 36.37 7.79 6.73
CA GLN A 221 37.00 8.56 7.81
C GLN A 221 38.36 7.98 8.20
N ASP A 222 38.49 6.65 8.32
CA ASP A 222 39.76 5.97 8.60
C ASP A 222 40.78 6.17 7.47
N SER A 223 40.33 6.29 6.21
CA SER A 223 41.20 6.65 5.08
C SER A 223 41.69 8.09 5.16
N ILE A 224 40.81 9.04 5.48
CA ILE A 224 41.17 10.46 5.66
C ILE A 224 42.16 10.61 6.83
N ALA A 225 41.90 9.96 7.97
CA ALA A 225 42.81 9.99 9.12
C ALA A 225 44.19 9.42 8.77
N ARG A 226 44.25 8.31 8.01
CA ARG A 226 45.52 7.75 7.51
C ARG A 226 46.25 8.70 6.55
N ALA A 227 45.52 9.36 5.64
CA ALA A 227 46.12 10.34 4.73
C ALA A 227 46.69 11.56 5.48
N GLN A 228 45.97 12.06 6.49
CA GLN A 228 46.44 13.15 7.35
C GLN A 228 47.67 12.75 8.17
N ALA A 229 47.67 11.56 8.75
CA ALA A 229 48.83 11.03 9.48
C ALA A 229 50.06 10.87 8.57
N ALA A 230 49.86 10.37 7.33
CA ALA A 230 50.93 10.27 6.35
C ALA A 230 51.49 11.65 5.94
N MET A 231 50.62 12.66 5.79
CA MET A 231 51.02 14.03 5.48
C MET A 231 51.78 14.70 6.65
N GLN A 232 51.37 14.45 7.89
CA GLN A 232 52.10 14.92 9.06
C GLN A 232 53.46 14.24 9.20
N ALA A 233 53.53 12.93 8.92
CA ALA A 233 54.80 12.19 8.91
C ALA A 233 55.76 12.72 7.83
N SER A 234 55.27 13.01 6.61
CA SER A 234 56.10 13.58 5.55
C SER A 234 56.56 15.01 5.88
N ALA A 235 55.70 15.84 6.48
CA ALA A 235 56.07 17.16 6.95
C ALA A 235 57.13 17.11 8.06
N ALA A 236 57.04 16.15 8.99
CA ALA A 236 58.03 15.94 10.04
C ALA A 236 59.39 15.47 9.48
N LEU A 237 59.39 14.61 8.45
CA LEU A 237 60.61 14.21 7.74
C LEU A 237 61.23 15.39 6.99
N ALA A 238 60.42 16.20 6.30
CA ALA A 238 60.88 17.40 5.61
C ALA A 238 61.48 18.42 6.59
N ALA A 239 60.87 18.60 7.77
CA ALA A 239 61.40 19.47 8.82
C ALA A 239 62.76 18.96 9.36
N LYS A 240 62.90 17.65 9.58
CA LYS A 240 64.18 17.04 9.98
C LYS A 240 65.26 17.23 8.92
N GLU A 241 64.95 17.02 7.65
CA GLU A 241 65.91 17.21 6.56
C GLU A 241 66.31 18.67 6.42
N LYS A 242 65.37 19.60 6.58
CA LYS A 242 65.67 21.03 6.62
C LYS A 242 66.62 21.37 7.77
N SER A 243 66.37 20.90 8.99
CA SER A 243 67.27 21.12 10.13
C SER A 243 68.67 20.51 9.90
N ARG A 244 68.75 19.37 9.20
CA ARG A 244 70.02 18.76 8.81
C ARG A 244 70.78 19.65 7.83
N LEU A 245 70.10 20.16 6.79
CA LEU A 245 70.68 21.07 5.80
C LEU A 245 71.14 22.39 6.44
N ASP A 246 70.32 22.99 7.31
CA ASP A 246 70.67 24.22 8.04
C ASP A 246 71.92 23.99 8.93
N SER A 247 72.04 22.81 9.55
CA SER A 247 73.22 22.43 10.34
C SER A 247 74.48 22.25 9.48
N ILE A 248 74.33 21.67 8.28
CA ILE A 248 75.42 21.52 7.31
C ILE A 248 75.88 22.89 6.81
N GLN A 249 74.96 23.78 6.43
CA GLN A 249 75.30 25.14 6.02
C GLN A 249 76.00 25.93 7.14
N LEU A 250 75.54 25.78 8.38
CA LEU A 250 76.20 26.42 9.52
C LEU A 250 77.63 25.88 9.70
N ALA A 251 77.84 24.57 9.55
CA ALA A 251 79.18 23.97 9.61
C ALA A 251 80.09 24.45 8.48
N GLU A 252 79.60 24.53 7.24
CA GLU A 252 80.34 25.07 6.09
C GLU A 252 80.71 26.55 6.29
N SER A 253 79.76 27.37 6.77
CA SER A 253 80.03 28.79 7.03
C SER A 253 81.13 29.00 8.08
N LYS A 254 81.14 28.16 9.13
CA LYS A 254 82.19 28.16 10.16
C LYS A 254 83.53 27.68 9.62
N ALA A 255 83.54 26.63 8.80
CA ALA A 255 84.75 26.12 8.16
C ALA A 255 85.37 27.17 7.23
N ASN A 256 84.56 27.86 6.43
CA ASN A 256 85.01 28.94 5.54
C ASN A 256 85.54 30.15 6.33
N ALA A 257 84.89 30.53 7.43
CA ALA A 257 85.36 31.60 8.31
C ALA A 257 86.72 31.25 8.96
N LEU A 258 86.90 29.99 9.37
CA LEU A 258 88.14 29.50 9.95
C LEU A 258 89.27 29.44 8.90
N ALA A 259 88.97 29.00 7.68
CA ALA A 259 89.91 29.01 6.57
C ALA A 259 90.35 30.44 6.20
N ALA A 260 89.42 31.40 6.16
CA ALA A 260 89.73 32.80 5.93
C ALA A 260 90.60 33.42 7.05
N ALA A 261 90.36 33.03 8.31
CA ALA A 261 91.16 33.47 9.44
C ALA A 261 92.60 32.93 9.38
N LEU A 262 92.76 31.64 9.05
CA LEU A 262 94.07 31.01 8.87
C LEU A 262 94.85 31.61 7.69
N GLU A 263 94.19 31.91 6.56
CA GLU A 263 94.85 32.56 5.43
C GLU A 263 95.29 33.98 5.77
N LYS A 264 94.47 34.74 6.52
CA LYS A 264 94.86 36.05 7.03
C LYS A 264 96.08 35.97 7.96
N GLU A 265 96.10 35.00 8.87
CA GLU A 265 97.25 34.75 9.75
C GLU A 265 98.52 34.39 8.95
N ARG A 266 98.37 33.59 7.88
CA ARG A 266 99.46 33.27 6.95
C ARG A 266 100.00 34.51 6.25
N GLN A 267 99.12 35.39 5.77
CA GLN A 267 99.52 36.67 5.15
C GLN A 267 100.20 37.61 6.15
N ASP A 268 99.67 37.73 7.37
CA ASP A 268 100.28 38.54 8.43
C ASP A 268 101.65 38.00 8.85
N SER A 269 101.85 36.68 8.81
CA SER A 269 103.14 36.02 9.03
C SER A 269 104.13 36.31 7.90
N LEU A 270 103.69 36.26 6.65
CA LEU A 270 104.52 36.63 5.49
C LEU A 270 104.94 38.11 5.53
N ILE A 271 104.04 39.01 5.92
CA ILE A 271 104.36 40.44 6.09
C ILE A 271 105.38 40.64 7.20
N ARG A 272 105.24 39.93 8.34
CA ARG A 272 106.24 39.98 9.43
C ARG A 272 107.60 39.45 8.98
N ALA A 273 107.64 38.33 8.27
CA ALA A 273 108.89 37.77 7.73
C ALA A 273 109.57 38.72 6.73
N ALA A 274 108.79 39.38 5.86
CA ALA A 274 109.30 40.37 4.92
C ALA A 274 109.85 41.63 5.63
N ALA A 275 109.18 42.10 6.67
CA ALA A 275 109.65 43.21 7.50
C ALA A 275 110.96 42.87 8.23
N GLU A 276 111.11 41.62 8.68
CA GLU A 276 112.33 41.14 9.34
C GLU A 276 113.50 40.97 8.37
N GLN A 277 113.27 40.47 7.16
CA GLN A 277 114.27 40.47 6.08
C GLN A 277 114.71 41.89 5.71
N ALA A 278 113.78 42.84 5.60
CA ALA A 278 114.11 44.24 5.34
C ALA A 278 114.96 44.85 6.47
N ARG A 279 114.67 44.50 7.73
CA ARG A 279 115.48 44.91 8.88
C ARG A 279 116.90 44.33 8.83
N LEU A 280 117.05 43.05 8.49
CA LEU A 280 118.36 42.40 8.35
C LEU A 280 119.18 43.01 7.20
N LYS A 281 118.53 43.36 6.09
CA LYS A 281 119.17 44.06 4.97
C LYS A 281 119.65 45.46 5.36
N ALA A 282 118.84 46.22 6.10
CA ALA A 282 119.24 47.53 6.61
C ALA A 282 120.45 47.45 7.58
N ILE A 283 120.56 46.38 8.36
CA ILE A 283 121.72 46.12 9.22
C ILE A 283 122.97 45.78 8.38
N ALA A 284 122.83 45.05 7.27
CA ALA A 284 123.93 44.77 6.34
C ALA A 284 124.40 46.04 5.62
N ASP A 285 123.47 46.84 5.08
CA ASP A 285 123.78 48.10 4.39
C ASP A 285 124.47 49.12 5.32
N ALA A 286 124.11 49.16 6.60
CA ALA A 286 124.78 49.99 7.60
C ALA A 286 126.21 49.51 7.91
N ARG A 287 126.46 48.20 7.80
CA ARG A 287 127.79 47.61 7.98
C ARG A 287 128.71 47.92 6.79
N ASP A 288 128.18 47.89 5.57
CA ASP A 288 128.92 48.25 4.36
C ASP A 288 129.25 49.75 4.31
N LYS A 289 128.34 50.59 4.80
CA LYS A 289 128.61 52.04 4.98
C LYS A 289 129.72 52.32 6.01
N ALA A 290 129.79 51.54 7.09
CA ALA A 290 130.85 51.64 8.10
C ALA A 290 132.23 51.15 7.58
N ILE A 291 132.25 50.30 6.54
CA ILE A 291 133.48 49.83 5.88
C ILE A 291 133.97 50.84 4.82
N GLN A 292 133.06 51.58 4.17
CA GLN A 292 133.42 52.68 3.27
C GLN A 292 133.96 53.92 4.00
N ASP A 293 133.44 54.25 5.19
CA ASP A 293 133.95 55.39 5.98
C ASP A 293 135.34 55.14 6.62
N SER A 294 135.82 53.90 6.67
CA SER A 294 137.16 53.56 7.19
C SER A 294 138.26 53.50 6.13
N THR A 295 137.91 53.60 4.83
CA THR A 295 138.86 53.52 3.70
C THR A 295 139.20 54.87 3.06
N LEU A 296 138.56 55.97 3.49
CA LEU A 296 138.85 57.35 3.03
C LEU A 296 139.71 58.19 4.00
N LYS A 297 140.15 57.63 5.13
CA LYS A 297 141.00 58.32 6.14
C LYS A 297 142.38 57.68 6.28
N ALA A 298 143.02 57.37 5.15
CA ALA A 298 144.40 56.89 5.13
C ALA A 298 145.34 57.58 4.11
N GLN A 299 144.89 58.40 3.16
CA GLN A 299 145.78 58.87 2.08
C GLN A 299 145.43 60.26 1.53
N ALA A 300 145.57 61.28 2.38
CA ALA A 300 145.79 62.68 2.00
C ALA A 300 145.91 63.52 3.29
N GLU A 301 146.95 64.29 3.54
CA GLU A 301 148.06 64.61 2.67
C GLU A 301 149.10 65.24 3.57
N GLN A 302 150.22 64.53 3.69
CA GLN A 302 151.48 64.99 4.23
C GLN A 302 152.20 65.75 3.10
N GLU A 303 151.55 66.80 2.62
CA GLU A 303 152.12 67.89 1.81
C GLU A 303 151.47 69.16 2.35
N ARG A 304 152.19 70.22 2.68
CA ARG A 304 153.61 70.49 2.77
C ARG A 304 153.66 71.91 3.31
N GLN A 305 154.49 72.15 4.31
CA GLN A 305 154.63 73.45 4.92
C GLN A 305 155.14 74.55 3.95
N ASP A 306 154.75 75.77 4.32
CA ASP A 306 155.44 77.06 4.15
C ASP A 306 155.41 77.78 2.79
N SER A 307 154.60 78.83 2.72
CA SER A 307 155.13 80.19 2.49
C SER A 307 154.14 81.27 2.94
N LEU A 308 154.68 82.37 3.45
CA LEU A 308 154.06 83.38 4.30
C LEU A 308 154.17 84.75 3.61
N ALA A 309 153.05 85.40 3.25
CA ALA A 309 153.02 86.84 2.96
C ALA A 309 151.59 87.44 2.89
N GLN A 310 151.43 88.58 3.57
CA GLN A 310 150.36 89.60 3.57
C GLN A 310 149.12 89.35 4.47
N LEU A 311 149.03 89.90 5.71
CA LEU A 311 148.83 91.33 6.13
C LEU A 311 147.70 92.00 5.33
N ARG A 312 146.63 92.61 5.85
CA ARG A 312 146.13 93.18 7.13
C ARG A 312 144.57 93.25 6.94
N ALA A 313 143.67 93.48 7.88
CA ALA A 313 143.63 94.31 9.09
C ALA A 313 142.39 93.85 9.90
N GLU A 314 142.53 93.65 11.21
CA GLU A 314 141.89 94.49 12.27
C GLU A 314 140.55 93.91 12.76
N ALA A 315 140.26 93.81 14.05
CA ALA A 315 140.88 94.34 15.27
C ALA A 315 140.58 93.34 16.41
N ALA A 316 141.59 92.85 17.15
CA ALA A 316 142.19 93.46 18.34
C ALA A 316 141.32 93.25 19.60
N ALA A 317 141.85 92.90 20.78
CA ALA A 317 143.22 92.75 21.26
C ALA A 317 143.16 91.95 22.59
N LYS A 318 144.14 91.07 22.85
CA LYS A 318 145.30 91.22 23.79
C LYS A 318 144.92 91.13 25.29
N ALA A 319 145.71 90.49 26.16
CA ALA A 319 147.15 90.17 26.15
C ALA A 319 147.38 88.84 26.89
N LYS A 320 148.35 87.95 26.57
CA LYS A 320 149.84 88.04 26.68
C LYS A 320 150.31 88.48 28.08
N ALA A 321 151.27 87.88 28.76
CA ALA A 321 152.29 86.91 28.40
C ALA A 321 152.94 86.34 29.68
N GLU A 322 153.63 85.21 29.50
CA GLU A 322 154.93 84.86 30.09
C GLU A 322 155.15 85.07 31.60
N ALA A 323 155.32 83.99 32.35
CA ALA A 323 156.63 83.33 32.48
C ALA A 323 156.58 82.29 33.61
N GLU A 324 157.54 81.38 33.55
CA GLU A 324 157.64 80.13 34.27
C GLU A 324 157.54 80.15 35.80
N ALA A 325 156.91 79.07 36.28
CA ALA A 325 157.32 78.25 37.40
C ALA A 325 157.31 78.86 38.81
N LYS A 326 156.24 78.55 39.56
CA LYS A 326 156.31 77.51 40.61
C LYS A 326 154.91 77.15 41.12
N ALA A 327 154.80 75.90 41.55
CA ALA A 327 153.80 75.34 42.47
C ALA A 327 152.43 74.95 41.89
N GLU A 328 152.38 73.75 41.32
CA GLU A 328 151.83 72.59 42.04
C GLU A 328 151.02 72.94 43.32
N ALA A 329 149.75 73.30 43.15
CA ALA A 329 148.78 73.32 44.27
C ALA A 329 147.29 73.24 43.87
N LYS A 330 146.93 73.20 42.57
CA LYS A 330 145.52 73.27 42.13
C LYS A 330 145.02 72.06 41.32
N ALA A 331 145.80 70.97 41.27
CA ALA A 331 145.40 69.74 40.55
C ALA A 331 144.56 68.75 41.40
N LYS A 332 144.15 69.10 42.62
CA LYS A 332 143.34 68.22 43.50
C LYS A 332 141.88 68.68 43.75
N GLN A 333 141.48 69.87 43.29
CA GLN A 333 140.12 70.38 43.51
C GLN A 333 139.15 70.05 42.35
N ASP A 334 139.64 69.96 41.11
CA ASP A 334 138.78 69.78 39.93
C ASP A 334 138.38 68.32 39.65
N SER A 335 139.09 67.33 40.23
CA SER A 335 138.68 65.91 40.13
C SER A 335 137.53 65.55 41.06
N LEU A 336 137.35 66.26 42.19
CA LEU A 336 136.27 66.00 43.14
C LEU A 336 134.90 66.48 42.63
N ASN A 337 134.85 67.59 41.88
CA ASN A 337 133.60 68.13 41.34
C ASN A 337 133.02 67.30 40.18
N ARG A 338 133.87 66.58 39.43
CA ARG A 338 133.42 65.71 38.32
C ARG A 338 132.84 64.38 38.81
N ILE A 339 133.43 63.79 39.85
CA ILE A 339 132.92 62.55 40.47
C ILE A 339 131.56 62.80 41.15
N ALA A 340 131.37 63.96 41.78
CA ALA A 340 130.09 64.33 42.40
C ALA A 340 128.97 64.56 41.35
N ALA A 341 129.30 65.11 40.18
CA ALA A 341 128.33 65.33 39.09
C ALA A 341 127.95 64.03 38.37
N GLU A 342 128.92 63.13 38.14
CA GLU A 342 128.66 61.80 37.53
C GLU A 342 127.81 60.92 38.47
N ALA A 343 128.08 60.92 39.78
CA ALA A 343 127.28 60.17 40.76
C ALA A 343 125.83 60.70 40.91
N ALA A 344 125.61 62.02 40.78
CA ALA A 344 124.28 62.60 40.83
C ALA A 344 123.47 62.29 39.55
N ALA A 345 124.11 62.29 38.38
CA ALA A 345 123.47 61.93 37.12
C ALA A 345 123.11 60.43 37.05
N GLU A 346 123.95 59.56 37.60
CA GLU A 346 123.69 58.12 37.66
C GLU A 346 122.55 57.78 38.65
N LYS A 347 122.50 58.45 39.80
CA LYS A 347 121.37 58.33 40.75
C LYS A 347 120.04 58.78 40.13
N ALA A 348 120.02 59.90 39.39
CA ALA A 348 118.82 60.39 38.71
C ALA A 348 118.31 59.42 37.63
N ARG A 349 119.22 58.79 36.87
CA ARG A 349 118.86 57.76 35.88
C ARG A 349 118.25 56.52 36.52
N LEU A 350 118.84 56.03 37.60
CA LEU A 350 118.33 54.86 38.32
C LEU A 350 116.95 55.12 38.96
N GLU A 351 116.71 56.33 39.47
CA GLU A 351 115.40 56.74 40.00
C GLU A 351 114.34 56.85 38.90
N GLU A 352 114.69 57.36 37.72
CA GLU A 352 113.77 57.45 36.58
C GLU A 352 113.44 56.07 35.98
N GLU A 353 114.43 55.18 35.87
CA GLU A 353 114.24 53.79 35.44
C GLU A 353 113.38 52.99 36.43
N ALA A 354 113.60 53.17 37.74
CA ALA A 354 112.75 52.58 38.77
C ALA A 354 111.29 53.09 38.69
N ARG A 355 111.08 54.38 38.42
CA ARG A 355 109.74 54.95 38.27
C ARG A 355 109.00 54.42 37.03
N LEU A 356 109.72 54.24 35.92
CA LEU A 356 109.15 53.66 34.70
C LEU A 356 108.82 52.17 34.87
N ALA A 357 109.67 51.42 35.57
CA ALA A 357 109.40 50.02 35.91
C ALA A 357 108.20 49.87 36.86
N GLU A 358 108.05 50.75 37.85
CA GLU A 358 106.90 50.79 38.76
C GLU A 358 105.61 51.11 38.01
N LYS A 359 105.63 52.09 37.12
CA LYS A 359 104.49 52.45 36.27
C LYS A 359 104.09 51.31 35.32
N ALA A 360 105.06 50.64 34.70
CA ALA A 360 104.80 49.47 33.85
C ALA A 360 104.17 48.30 34.62
N LYS A 361 104.57 48.09 35.88
CA LYS A 361 103.92 47.10 36.76
C LYS A 361 102.48 47.51 37.12
N GLN A 362 102.23 48.79 37.42
CA GLN A 362 100.88 49.27 37.71
C GLN A 362 99.94 49.15 36.49
N ASP A 363 100.42 49.50 35.29
CA ASP A 363 99.63 49.41 34.05
C ASP A 363 99.30 47.94 33.69
N SER A 364 100.20 46.99 33.94
CA SER A 364 99.93 45.56 33.69
C SER A 364 98.89 44.99 34.68
N ILE A 365 98.95 45.42 35.95
CA ILE A 365 97.98 45.04 36.97
C ILE A 365 96.59 45.62 36.64
N LEU A 366 96.52 46.87 36.19
CA LEU A 366 95.26 47.50 35.78
C LEU A 366 94.66 46.80 34.55
N LYS A 367 95.47 46.46 33.55
CA LYS A 367 95.01 45.70 32.38
C LYS A 367 94.51 44.31 32.75
N ALA A 368 95.24 43.58 33.61
CA ALA A 368 94.83 42.27 34.09
C ALA A 368 93.53 42.32 34.91
N LYS A 369 93.35 43.34 35.75
CA LYS A 369 92.09 43.57 36.49
C LYS A 369 90.94 43.93 35.55
N ALA A 370 91.17 44.76 34.53
CA ALA A 370 90.15 45.11 33.54
C ALA A 370 89.72 43.90 32.70
N GLU A 371 90.66 43.05 32.27
CA GLU A 371 90.34 41.81 31.55
C GLU A 371 89.62 40.78 32.44
N ALA A 372 89.99 40.66 33.72
CA ALA A 372 89.28 39.81 34.67
C ALA A 372 87.84 40.29 34.90
N ALA A 373 87.63 41.60 35.12
CA ALA A 373 86.30 42.19 35.29
C ALA A 373 85.43 42.06 34.03
N ALA A 374 86.02 42.19 32.83
CA ALA A 374 85.31 41.99 31.58
C ALA A 374 84.86 40.53 31.38
N LYS A 375 85.71 39.56 31.76
CA LYS A 375 85.36 38.13 31.71
C LYS A 375 84.27 37.77 32.74
N GLU A 376 84.34 38.32 33.94
CA GLU A 376 83.33 38.12 34.97
C GLU A 376 81.96 38.69 34.54
N LYS A 377 81.94 39.90 33.97
CA LYS A 377 80.72 40.50 33.42
C LYS A 377 80.14 39.68 32.26
N ALA A 378 80.99 39.21 31.33
CA ALA A 378 80.55 38.36 30.22
C ALA A 378 79.97 37.01 30.71
N MET A 379 80.54 36.45 31.78
CA MET A 379 80.00 35.24 32.41
C MET A 379 78.65 35.49 33.10
N GLN A 380 78.49 36.62 33.79
CA GLN A 380 77.23 37.03 34.40
C GLN A 380 76.13 37.27 33.35
N ASP A 381 76.43 37.99 32.26
CA ASP A 381 75.49 38.26 31.18
C ASP A 381 75.03 36.96 30.48
N SER A 382 75.95 35.98 30.31
CA SER A 382 75.63 34.66 29.76
C SER A 382 74.69 33.85 30.66
N ILE A 383 74.92 33.88 31.98
CA ILE A 383 74.05 33.22 32.96
C ILE A 383 72.65 33.86 32.96
N ILE A 384 72.57 35.19 32.90
CA ILE A 384 71.29 35.90 32.83
C ILE A 384 70.53 35.54 31.56
N PHE A 385 71.20 35.50 30.41
CA PHE A 385 70.58 35.11 29.15
C PHE A 385 70.10 33.65 29.14
N ALA A 386 70.91 32.73 29.67
CA ALA A 386 70.54 31.32 29.79
C ALA A 386 69.33 31.12 30.73
N ASN A 387 69.30 31.83 31.86
CA ASN A 387 68.17 31.79 32.79
C ASN A 387 66.90 32.38 32.18
N ALA A 388 67.00 33.52 31.47
CA ALA A 388 65.87 34.13 30.78
C ALA A 388 65.32 33.25 29.64
N ALA A 389 66.19 32.54 28.91
CA ALA A 389 65.78 31.59 27.89
C ALA A 389 65.06 30.37 28.50
N ALA A 390 65.59 29.80 29.58
CA ALA A 390 64.98 28.67 30.28
C ALA A 390 63.62 29.05 30.91
N GLU A 391 63.50 30.25 31.45
CA GLU A 391 62.24 30.74 32.03
C GLU A 391 61.16 30.97 30.96
N LYS A 392 61.53 31.52 29.80
CA LYS A 392 60.62 31.66 28.66
C LYS A 392 60.14 30.31 28.12
N GLU A 393 60.99 29.30 28.13
CA GLU A 393 60.63 27.94 27.72
C GLU A 393 59.69 27.27 28.74
N ARG A 394 59.96 27.41 30.05
CA ARG A 394 59.04 26.93 31.11
C ARG A 394 57.66 27.57 30.99
N LEU A 395 57.58 28.89 30.77
CA LEU A 395 56.30 29.59 30.61
C LEU A 395 55.52 29.14 29.38
N ARG A 396 56.21 28.84 28.27
CA ARG A 396 55.58 28.27 27.06
C ARG A 396 55.02 26.87 27.33
N ASN A 397 55.81 26.01 27.97
CA ASN A 397 55.41 24.65 28.29
C ASN A 397 54.25 24.65 29.31
N GLU A 398 54.25 25.56 30.27
CA GLU A 398 53.15 25.72 31.23
C GLU A 398 51.86 26.25 30.56
N ALA A 399 51.97 27.20 29.64
CA ALA A 399 50.83 27.70 28.87
C ALA A 399 50.23 26.62 27.96
N GLU A 400 51.07 25.80 27.34
CA GLU A 400 50.66 24.67 26.51
C GLU A 400 49.98 23.56 27.33
N ALA A 401 50.54 23.22 28.50
CA ALA A 401 49.94 22.27 29.43
C ALA A 401 48.56 22.74 29.94
N LYS A 402 48.43 24.04 30.29
CA LYS A 402 47.15 24.65 30.68
C LYS A 402 46.11 24.59 29.55
N ARG A 403 46.53 24.83 28.31
CA ARG A 403 45.66 24.72 27.13
C ARG A 403 45.18 23.29 26.88
N LEU A 404 46.08 22.32 27.05
CA LEU A 404 45.76 20.91 26.88
C LEU A 404 44.79 20.41 27.97
N GLU A 405 44.98 20.85 29.22
CA GLU A 405 44.07 20.52 30.32
C GLU A 405 42.69 21.19 30.13
N GLN A 406 42.64 22.44 29.66
CA GLN A 406 41.37 23.07 29.30
C GLN A 406 40.64 22.30 28.18
N PHE A 407 41.35 21.90 27.12
CA PHE A 407 40.76 21.11 26.05
C PHE A 407 40.24 19.74 26.56
N ARG A 408 40.96 19.12 27.50
CA ARG A 408 40.53 17.87 28.15
C ARG A 408 39.26 18.08 28.95
N GLN A 409 39.17 19.16 29.73
CA GLN A 409 37.97 19.49 30.51
C GLN A 409 36.77 19.84 29.63
N ASP A 410 36.97 20.62 28.57
CA ASP A 410 35.90 20.94 27.61
C ASP A 410 35.38 19.69 26.90
N SER A 411 36.28 18.76 26.55
CA SER A 411 35.91 17.48 25.94
C SER A 411 35.11 16.60 26.90
N ILE A 412 35.50 16.52 28.18
CA ILE A 412 34.76 15.80 29.22
C ILE A 412 33.38 16.44 29.45
N ALA A 413 33.30 17.76 29.56
CA ALA A 413 32.02 18.47 29.74
C ALA A 413 31.08 18.24 28.55
N LYS A 414 31.62 18.24 27.33
CA LYS A 414 30.83 17.96 26.11
C LYS A 414 30.36 16.52 26.03
N ALA A 415 31.19 15.55 26.46
CA ALA A 415 30.80 14.14 26.56
C ALA A 415 29.69 13.92 27.61
N GLN A 416 29.81 14.53 28.78
CA GLN A 416 28.79 14.48 29.84
C GLN A 416 27.46 15.12 29.40
N LEU A 417 27.51 16.23 28.65
CA LEU A 417 26.31 16.87 28.12
C LEU A 417 25.61 15.99 27.05
N ALA A 418 26.39 15.33 26.20
CA ALA A 418 25.88 14.39 25.20
C ALA A 418 25.25 13.16 25.86
N GLU A 419 25.88 12.63 26.91
CA GLU A 419 25.36 11.49 27.69
C GLU A 419 24.05 11.86 28.41
N LYS A 420 24.01 13.02 29.07
CA LYS A 420 22.78 13.53 29.73
C LYS A 420 21.64 13.73 28.73
N SER A 421 21.95 14.18 27.52
CA SER A 421 20.95 14.36 26.45
C SER A 421 20.44 13.01 25.91
N ARG A 422 21.31 12.00 25.79
CA ARG A 422 20.91 10.63 25.43
C ARG A 422 20.03 10.00 26.50
N LEU A 423 20.42 10.09 27.77
CA LEU A 423 19.64 9.54 28.89
C LEU A 423 18.25 10.18 28.99
N LYS A 424 18.15 11.49 28.73
CA LYS A 424 16.86 12.17 28.66
C LYS A 424 15.99 11.67 27.49
N ALA A 425 16.57 11.56 26.29
CA ALA A 425 15.85 11.04 25.13
C ALA A 425 15.39 9.58 25.31
N GLU A 426 16.22 8.75 25.97
CA GLU A 426 15.88 7.37 26.32
C GLU A 426 14.74 7.31 27.33
N ALA A 427 14.80 8.11 28.40
CA ALA A 427 13.73 8.23 29.39
C ALA A 427 12.40 8.71 28.78
N ASP A 428 12.44 9.72 27.91
CA ASP A 428 11.26 10.22 27.19
C ASP A 428 10.67 9.15 26.26
N SER A 429 11.51 8.32 25.63
CA SER A 429 11.04 7.21 24.78
C SER A 429 10.39 6.09 25.59
N ILE A 430 10.93 5.77 26.77
CA ILE A 430 10.39 4.75 27.68
C ILE A 430 9.04 5.22 28.23
N ALA A 431 8.94 6.48 28.66
CA ALA A 431 7.70 7.06 29.16
C ALA A 431 6.58 7.05 28.09
N LYS A 432 6.93 7.33 26.83
CA LYS A 432 5.99 7.27 25.71
C LYS A 432 5.53 5.84 25.41
N LEU A 433 6.46 4.88 25.42
CA LEU A 433 6.16 3.45 25.27
C LEU A 433 5.23 2.93 26.37
N GLU A 434 5.40 3.42 27.59
CA GLU A 434 4.58 3.04 28.73
C GLU A 434 3.17 3.64 28.65
N GLN A 435 3.05 4.90 28.22
CA GLN A 435 1.76 5.51 27.89
C GLN A 435 1.02 4.77 26.76
N ASP A 436 1.72 4.41 25.69
CA ASP A 436 1.13 3.69 24.55
C ASP A 436 0.64 2.30 24.96
N LYS A 437 1.37 1.60 25.85
CA LYS A 437 0.92 0.32 26.44
C LYS A 437 -0.33 0.48 27.29
N LEU A 438 -0.38 1.51 28.15
CA LEU A 438 -1.57 1.83 28.96
C LEU A 438 -2.78 2.17 28.09
N ALA A 439 -2.59 2.92 27.00
CA ALA A 439 -3.65 3.21 26.05
C ALA A 439 -4.15 1.96 25.31
N GLN A 440 -3.24 1.06 24.89
CA GLN A 440 -3.61 -0.23 24.29
C GLN A 440 -4.35 -1.14 25.27
N GLU A 441 -3.91 -1.22 26.53
CA GLU A 441 -4.56 -2.04 27.54
C GLU A 441 -5.98 -1.53 27.84
N LYS A 442 -6.14 -0.21 27.92
CA LYS A 442 -7.45 0.42 28.09
C LYS A 442 -8.37 0.14 26.90
N ALA A 443 -7.89 0.33 25.66
CA ALA A 443 -8.66 0.03 24.45
C ALA A 443 -9.06 -1.45 24.37
N ARG A 444 -8.16 -2.36 24.81
CA ARG A 444 -8.47 -3.79 24.90
C ARG A 444 -9.56 -4.06 25.91
N LYS A 445 -9.50 -3.47 27.11
CA LYS A 445 -10.55 -3.59 28.15
C LYS A 445 -11.89 -3.06 27.67
N ASP A 446 -11.92 -1.89 27.02
CA ASP A 446 -13.13 -1.28 26.47
C ASP A 446 -13.74 -2.17 25.35
N SER A 447 -12.91 -2.75 24.48
CA SER A 447 -13.36 -3.70 23.47
C SER A 447 -13.93 -5.00 24.07
N LEU A 448 -13.33 -5.50 25.14
CA LEU A 448 -13.80 -6.70 25.83
C LEU A 448 -15.14 -6.45 26.51
N ALA A 449 -15.32 -5.26 27.09
CA ALA A 449 -16.56 -4.83 27.71
C ALA A 449 -17.69 -4.69 26.68
N LEU A 450 -17.40 -4.17 25.48
CA LEU A 450 -18.35 -4.10 24.37
C LEU A 450 -18.80 -5.49 23.90
N VAL A 451 -17.87 -6.45 23.77
CA VAL A 451 -18.21 -7.83 23.39
C VAL A 451 -19.07 -8.50 24.46
N ALA A 452 -18.73 -8.34 25.75
CA ALA A 452 -19.52 -8.88 26.85
C ALA A 452 -20.92 -8.24 26.94
N ALA A 453 -21.05 -6.94 26.62
CA ALA A 453 -22.35 -6.27 26.54
C ALA A 453 -23.20 -6.78 25.36
N ALA A 454 -22.57 -7.01 24.20
CA ALA A 454 -23.23 -7.56 23.02
C ALA A 454 -23.71 -9.01 23.24
N GLU A 455 -22.91 -9.85 23.91
CA GLU A 455 -23.33 -11.21 24.28
C GLU A 455 -24.53 -11.21 25.23
N LYS A 456 -24.52 -10.35 26.27
CA LYS A 456 -25.67 -10.20 27.18
C LYS A 456 -26.92 -9.72 26.46
N ALA A 457 -26.78 -8.78 25.53
CA ALA A 457 -27.90 -8.29 24.73
C ALA A 457 -28.46 -9.39 23.80
N ALA A 458 -27.58 -10.18 23.18
CA ALA A 458 -27.98 -11.31 22.33
C ALA A 458 -28.65 -12.44 23.15
N GLU A 459 -28.16 -12.72 24.35
CA GLU A 459 -28.78 -13.70 25.26
C GLU A 459 -30.17 -13.23 25.71
N GLN A 460 -30.33 -11.95 26.02
CA GLN A 460 -31.64 -11.39 26.37
C GLN A 460 -32.61 -11.44 25.20
N ALA A 461 -32.17 -11.06 23.98
CA ALA A 461 -33.00 -11.16 22.79
C ALA A 461 -33.45 -12.61 22.49
N ARG A 462 -32.60 -13.61 22.78
CA ARG A 462 -33.00 -15.02 22.70
C ARG A 462 -34.06 -15.38 23.72
N LYS A 463 -33.91 -14.95 24.98
CA LYS A 463 -34.92 -15.18 26.02
C LYS A 463 -36.26 -14.54 25.69
N ASP A 464 -36.25 -13.31 25.19
CA ASP A 464 -37.46 -12.59 24.78
C ASP A 464 -38.14 -13.27 23.58
N SER A 465 -37.36 -13.75 22.61
CA SER A 465 -37.89 -14.51 21.47
C SER A 465 -38.51 -15.85 21.88
N ILE A 466 -37.92 -16.55 22.84
CA ILE A 466 -38.48 -17.81 23.37
C ILE A 466 -39.78 -17.52 24.12
N ALA A 467 -39.81 -16.49 24.97
CA ALA A 467 -41.00 -16.11 25.71
C ALA A 467 -42.16 -15.71 24.77
N LEU A 468 -41.87 -15.02 23.68
CA LEU A 468 -42.87 -14.68 22.66
C LEU A 468 -43.41 -15.92 21.96
N ALA A 469 -42.54 -16.88 21.60
CA ALA A 469 -42.94 -18.14 20.99
C ALA A 469 -43.83 -18.97 21.93
N GLU A 470 -43.48 -19.05 23.22
CA GLU A 470 -44.31 -19.73 24.22
C GLU A 470 -45.68 -19.06 24.41
N GLN A 471 -45.73 -17.72 24.36
CA GLN A 471 -46.98 -16.97 24.45
C GLN A 471 -47.88 -17.23 23.23
N GLN A 472 -47.29 -17.25 22.04
CA GLN A 472 -48.00 -17.57 20.80
C GLN A 472 -48.54 -19.00 20.79
N GLU A 473 -47.76 -19.97 21.28
CA GLU A 473 -48.19 -21.36 21.36
C GLU A 473 -49.33 -21.53 22.37
N LYS A 474 -49.25 -20.88 23.54
CA LYS A 474 -50.36 -20.86 24.51
C LYS A 474 -51.63 -20.24 23.94
N ALA A 475 -51.51 -19.14 23.19
CA ALA A 475 -52.65 -18.52 22.52
C ALA A 475 -53.26 -19.44 21.45
N ARG A 476 -52.42 -20.17 20.71
CA ARG A 476 -52.86 -21.13 19.70
C ARG A 476 -53.60 -22.33 20.32
N ILE A 477 -53.06 -22.91 21.38
CA ILE A 477 -53.70 -24.01 22.14
C ILE A 477 -55.05 -23.56 22.70
N LYS A 478 -55.12 -22.34 23.26
CA LYS A 478 -56.38 -21.79 23.76
C LYS A 478 -57.42 -21.62 22.64
N ALA A 479 -57.03 -21.06 21.50
CA ALA A 479 -57.94 -20.89 20.36
C ALA A 479 -58.40 -22.24 19.78
N GLU A 480 -57.53 -23.25 19.76
CA GLU A 480 -57.88 -24.60 19.33
C GLU A 480 -58.88 -25.27 20.29
N ALA A 481 -58.69 -25.11 21.60
CA ALA A 481 -59.63 -25.60 22.61
C ALA A 481 -61.00 -24.92 22.53
N GLU A 482 -61.05 -23.60 22.33
CA GLU A 482 -62.30 -22.86 22.15
C GLU A 482 -63.05 -23.27 20.88
N ASN A 483 -62.34 -23.50 19.78
CA ASN A 483 -62.94 -24.00 18.54
C ASN A 483 -63.48 -25.42 18.69
N LEU A 484 -62.77 -26.30 19.41
CA LEU A 484 -63.22 -27.67 19.65
C LEU A 484 -64.49 -27.69 20.52
N ALA A 485 -64.52 -26.89 21.60
CA ALA A 485 -65.69 -26.77 22.47
C ALA A 485 -66.92 -26.25 21.69
N LYS A 486 -66.72 -25.28 20.80
CA LYS A 486 -67.80 -24.77 19.94
C LYS A 486 -68.31 -25.82 18.95
N ALA A 487 -67.41 -26.60 18.35
CA ALA A 487 -67.78 -27.71 17.46
C ALA A 487 -68.57 -28.81 18.20
N GLU A 488 -68.22 -29.13 19.44
CA GLU A 488 -68.98 -30.07 20.27
C GLU A 488 -70.38 -29.53 20.61
N GLN A 489 -70.48 -28.24 20.93
CA GLN A 489 -71.75 -27.60 21.24
C GLN A 489 -72.68 -27.57 20.01
N ASP A 490 -72.16 -27.21 18.84
CA ASP A 490 -72.90 -27.25 17.57
C ASP A 490 -73.38 -28.67 17.22
N LYS A 491 -72.56 -29.69 17.53
CA LYS A 491 -72.92 -31.11 17.34
C LYS A 491 -74.06 -31.52 18.28
N LEU A 492 -74.01 -31.11 19.54
CA LEU A 492 -75.04 -31.40 20.54
C LEU A 492 -76.38 -30.74 20.16
N GLU A 493 -76.34 -29.50 19.68
CA GLU A 493 -77.53 -28.79 19.20
C GLU A 493 -78.14 -29.45 17.97
N ARG A 494 -77.32 -29.90 17.01
CA ARG A 494 -77.80 -30.67 15.85
C ARG A 494 -78.42 -32.01 16.25
N GLU A 495 -77.84 -32.70 17.23
CA GLU A 495 -78.41 -33.96 17.73
C GLU A 495 -79.75 -33.73 18.43
N LYS A 496 -79.86 -32.66 19.23
CA LYS A 496 -81.12 -32.26 19.87
C LYS A 496 -82.19 -31.91 18.83
N ALA A 497 -81.86 -31.08 17.84
CA ALA A 497 -82.77 -30.73 16.74
C ALA A 497 -83.22 -31.98 15.96
N ARG A 498 -82.33 -32.94 15.76
CA ARG A 498 -82.67 -34.22 15.13
C ARG A 498 -83.64 -35.04 15.98
N LYS A 499 -83.43 -35.14 17.29
CA LYS A 499 -84.35 -35.83 18.22
C LYS A 499 -85.73 -35.17 18.25
N ASP A 500 -85.77 -33.84 18.31
CA ASP A 500 -87.02 -33.08 18.28
C ASP A 500 -87.78 -33.30 16.96
N SER A 501 -87.07 -33.33 15.83
CA SER A 501 -87.67 -33.63 14.52
C SER A 501 -88.25 -35.05 14.43
N LEU A 502 -87.55 -36.03 15.00
CA LEU A 502 -88.00 -37.43 15.04
C LEU A 502 -89.22 -37.61 15.95
N ALA A 503 -89.24 -36.91 17.10
CA ALA A 503 -90.39 -36.90 17.99
C ALA A 503 -91.63 -36.31 17.32
N LEU A 504 -91.46 -35.22 16.56
CA LEU A 504 -92.55 -34.60 15.79
C LEU A 504 -93.08 -35.54 14.70
N ILE A 505 -92.21 -36.26 14.00
CA ILE A 505 -92.61 -37.26 12.99
C ILE A 505 -93.40 -38.40 13.65
N ALA A 506 -92.91 -38.93 14.78
CA ALA A 506 -93.60 -40.00 15.51
C ALA A 506 -94.96 -39.55 16.06
N GLN A 507 -95.07 -38.31 16.53
CA GLN A 507 -96.35 -37.72 16.95
C GLN A 507 -97.33 -37.64 15.78
N LYS A 508 -96.89 -37.11 14.63
CA LYS A 508 -97.72 -37.04 13.43
C LYS A 508 -98.13 -38.42 12.90
N GLU A 509 -97.28 -39.42 13.00
CA GLU A 509 -97.64 -40.81 12.66
C GLU A 509 -98.66 -41.41 13.62
N ASN A 510 -98.54 -41.17 14.92
CA ASN A 510 -99.53 -41.64 15.90
C ASN A 510 -100.88 -40.94 15.72
N GLU A 511 -100.89 -39.64 15.43
CA GLU A 511 -102.10 -38.89 15.07
C GLU A 511 -102.72 -39.44 13.78
N ARG A 512 -101.91 -39.78 12.78
CA ARG A 512 -102.37 -40.38 11.52
C ARG A 512 -102.93 -41.80 11.73
N LYS A 513 -102.28 -42.63 12.54
CA LYS A 513 -102.77 -43.98 12.89
C LYS A 513 -104.07 -43.93 13.71
N LYS A 514 -104.22 -42.93 14.58
CA LYS A 514 -105.47 -42.69 15.33
C LYS A 514 -106.61 -42.26 14.39
N ALA A 515 -106.33 -41.35 13.45
CA ALA A 515 -107.28 -40.91 12.43
C ALA A 515 -107.67 -42.04 11.45
N GLU A 516 -106.72 -42.92 11.11
CA GLU A 516 -106.95 -44.07 10.24
C GLU A 516 -107.74 -45.20 10.93
N ALA A 517 -107.54 -45.40 12.24
CA ALA A 517 -108.35 -46.31 13.06
C ALA A 517 -109.80 -45.82 13.21
N ASP A 518 -110.02 -44.51 13.36
CA ASP A 518 -111.37 -43.91 13.44
C ASP A 518 -112.10 -43.93 12.07
N SER A 519 -111.34 -43.92 10.96
CA SER A 519 -111.87 -43.93 9.58
C SER A 519 -112.35 -45.29 9.08
N ILE A 520 -111.94 -46.41 9.71
CA ILE A 520 -112.33 -47.77 9.27
C ILE A 520 -113.63 -48.25 9.94
N PHE A 521 -114.07 -47.63 11.04
CA PHE A 521 -115.30 -48.04 11.74
C PHE A 521 -116.58 -47.32 11.26
N THR A 522 -116.47 -46.17 10.60
CA THR A 522 -117.63 -45.29 10.28
C THR A 522 -117.90 -45.11 8.78
N ALA A 523 -117.33 -45.97 7.92
CA ALA A 523 -117.45 -45.85 6.47
C ALA A 523 -118.65 -46.56 5.82
N THR A 524 -119.53 -47.25 6.59
CA THR A 524 -120.63 -48.05 5.99
C THR A 524 -122.04 -47.48 6.24
N GLU A 525 -122.25 -46.61 7.23
CA GLU A 525 -123.60 -46.12 7.59
C GLU A 525 -123.82 -44.59 7.42
N ALA A 526 -122.77 -43.81 7.14
CA ALA A 526 -122.88 -42.34 7.02
C ALA A 526 -123.25 -41.82 5.62
N ALA A 527 -123.20 -42.67 4.58
CA ALA A 527 -123.44 -42.27 3.19
C ALA A 527 -124.93 -42.07 2.82
N LYS A 528 -125.89 -42.44 3.68
CA LYS A 528 -127.34 -42.35 3.37
C LYS A 528 -128.11 -41.26 4.14
N ALA A 529 -127.54 -40.63 5.16
CA ALA A 529 -128.30 -39.78 6.08
C ALA A 529 -128.00 -38.27 6.01
N LEU A 530 -126.80 -37.83 5.61
CA LEU A 530 -126.44 -36.40 5.66
C LEU A 530 -126.69 -35.62 4.35
N ALA A 531 -127.30 -36.26 3.35
CA ALA A 531 -127.93 -35.57 2.22
C ALA A 531 -129.22 -34.81 2.63
N ARG A 532 -129.72 -34.97 3.87
CA ARG A 532 -130.94 -34.32 4.38
C ARG A 532 -130.70 -33.22 5.41
N ALA A 533 -129.48 -33.00 5.88
CA ALA A 533 -129.16 -32.00 6.91
C ALA A 533 -128.57 -30.68 6.35
N ASN A 534 -128.16 -30.66 5.08
CA ASN A 534 -127.43 -29.53 4.47
C ASN A 534 -128.29 -28.34 4.02
N GLU A 535 -129.61 -28.35 4.20
CA GLU A 535 -130.50 -27.29 3.68
C GLU A 535 -130.97 -26.27 4.73
N LEU A 536 -130.77 -26.52 6.03
CA LEU A 536 -131.28 -25.63 7.10
C LEU A 536 -130.19 -24.82 7.84
N ALA A 537 -128.91 -25.05 7.56
CA ALA A 537 -127.79 -24.31 8.16
C ALA A 537 -127.17 -23.24 7.21
N ARG A 538 -127.80 -23.00 6.05
CA ARG A 538 -127.23 -22.17 4.98
C ARG A 538 -127.53 -20.67 5.08
N GLN A 539 -128.28 -20.20 6.09
CA GLN A 539 -128.76 -18.80 6.14
C GLN A 539 -128.23 -17.90 7.28
N ASP A 540 -127.31 -18.35 8.16
CA ASP A 540 -126.86 -17.49 9.28
C ASP A 540 -125.33 -17.35 9.47
N SER A 541 -124.49 -17.86 8.55
CA SER A 541 -123.02 -17.81 8.67
C SER A 541 -122.31 -16.84 7.72
N ILE A 542 -123.02 -16.21 6.77
CA ILE A 542 -122.39 -15.45 5.68
C ILE A 542 -121.95 -14.03 6.08
N LEU A 543 -122.46 -13.44 7.18
CA LEU A 543 -122.09 -12.07 7.57
C LEU A 543 -120.92 -11.98 8.59
N ARG A 544 -120.54 -13.09 9.27
CA ARG A 544 -119.42 -13.10 10.24
C ARG A 544 -118.11 -13.65 9.66
N ALA A 545 -118.17 -14.44 8.58
CA ALA A 545 -116.99 -15.01 7.94
C ALA A 545 -116.21 -14.00 7.08
N GLN A 546 -116.87 -13.03 6.44
CA GLN A 546 -116.20 -12.08 5.53
C GLN A 546 -115.40 -10.98 6.25
N LYS A 547 -115.75 -10.65 7.50
CA LYS A 547 -115.03 -9.61 8.27
C LYS A 547 -113.78 -10.14 9.00
N ALA A 548 -113.80 -11.40 9.42
CA ALA A 548 -112.66 -12.04 10.11
C ALA A 548 -111.53 -12.49 9.15
N GLU A 549 -111.87 -12.89 7.92
CA GLU A 549 -110.88 -13.26 6.89
C GLU A 549 -110.12 -12.02 6.38
N GLN A 550 -110.80 -10.88 6.20
CA GLN A 550 -110.17 -9.62 5.76
C GLN A 550 -109.22 -9.01 6.82
N GLU A 551 -109.53 -9.11 8.12
CA GLU A 551 -108.66 -8.61 9.19
C GLU A 551 -107.41 -9.49 9.39
N LYS A 552 -107.52 -10.81 9.19
CA LYS A 552 -106.40 -11.74 9.35
C LYS A 552 -105.41 -11.66 8.19
N VAL A 553 -105.90 -11.52 6.95
CA VAL A 553 -105.04 -11.33 5.77
C VAL A 553 -104.36 -9.95 5.77
N LEU A 554 -105.01 -8.90 6.27
CA LEU A 554 -104.42 -7.56 6.44
C LEU A 554 -103.35 -7.53 7.55
N ALA A 555 -103.50 -8.33 8.61
CA ALA A 555 -102.51 -8.45 9.69
C ALA A 555 -101.29 -9.29 9.30
N GLU A 556 -101.47 -10.41 8.58
CA GLU A 556 -100.36 -11.25 8.09
C GLU A 556 -99.56 -10.57 6.97
N THR A 557 -100.20 -9.77 6.12
CA THR A 557 -99.51 -9.00 5.07
C THR A 557 -98.72 -7.84 5.64
N LYS A 558 -99.25 -7.09 6.61
CA LYS A 558 -98.49 -6.03 7.32
C LYS A 558 -97.31 -6.59 8.14
N ALA A 559 -97.48 -7.73 8.80
CA ALA A 559 -96.39 -8.37 9.56
C ALA A 559 -95.27 -8.88 8.63
N ARG A 560 -95.62 -9.46 7.47
CA ARG A 560 -94.63 -9.86 6.45
C ARG A 560 -93.95 -8.68 5.77
N GLU A 561 -94.65 -7.57 5.51
CA GLU A 561 -94.04 -6.35 4.97
C GLU A 561 -93.08 -5.69 5.97
N GLU A 562 -93.43 -5.62 7.26
CA GLU A 562 -92.53 -5.10 8.31
C GLU A 562 -91.30 -5.99 8.53
N GLU A 563 -91.44 -7.32 8.46
CA GLU A 563 -90.31 -8.26 8.56
C GLU A 563 -89.41 -8.18 7.31
N LEU A 564 -90.00 -8.04 6.11
CA LEU A 564 -89.27 -7.87 4.86
C LEU A 564 -88.57 -6.50 4.79
N LEU A 565 -89.18 -5.44 5.32
CA LEU A 565 -88.56 -4.11 5.44
C LEU A 565 -87.42 -4.09 6.47
N LYS A 566 -87.56 -4.79 7.61
CA LYS A 566 -86.47 -4.95 8.58
C LYS A 566 -85.32 -5.80 8.04
N LYS A 567 -85.60 -6.87 7.28
CA LYS A 567 -84.55 -7.65 6.59
C LYS A 567 -83.85 -6.84 5.51
N LYS A 568 -84.58 -6.08 4.68
CA LYS A 568 -83.99 -5.21 3.66
C LYS A 568 -83.19 -4.07 4.27
N ALA A 569 -83.64 -3.47 5.38
CA ALA A 569 -82.90 -2.44 6.10
C ALA A 569 -81.62 -2.99 6.75
N ALA A 570 -81.68 -4.17 7.38
CA ALA A 570 -80.50 -4.84 7.95
C ALA A 570 -79.51 -5.32 6.87
N GLU A 571 -80.01 -5.73 5.70
CA GLU A 571 -79.16 -6.12 4.56
C GLU A 571 -78.52 -4.91 3.87
N GLU A 572 -79.21 -3.76 3.78
CA GLU A 572 -78.63 -2.49 3.33
C GLU A 572 -77.59 -1.96 4.33
N GLU A 573 -77.89 -2.00 5.64
CA GLU A 573 -76.94 -1.59 6.68
C GLU A 573 -75.70 -2.50 6.72
N ALA A 574 -75.88 -3.82 6.50
CA ALA A 574 -74.76 -4.76 6.35
C ALA A 574 -73.97 -4.53 5.05
N LYS A 575 -74.63 -4.17 3.93
CA LYS A 575 -73.95 -3.80 2.68
C LYS A 575 -73.18 -2.48 2.83
N GLN A 576 -73.74 -1.47 3.50
CA GLN A 576 -73.04 -0.21 3.76
C GLN A 576 -71.88 -0.38 4.76
N ALA A 577 -72.05 -1.21 5.79
CA ALA A 577 -70.96 -1.55 6.71
C ALA A 577 -69.84 -2.33 6.01
N ALA A 578 -70.17 -3.25 5.11
CA ALA A 578 -69.19 -3.99 4.30
C ALA A 578 -68.46 -3.09 3.29
N ILE A 579 -69.16 -2.14 2.66
CA ILE A 579 -68.56 -1.15 1.75
C ILE A 579 -67.61 -0.22 2.53
N LYS A 580 -67.99 0.22 3.73
CA LYS A 580 -67.16 1.10 4.58
C LYS A 580 -65.92 0.38 5.12
N ALA A 581 -66.07 -0.88 5.57
CA ALA A 581 -64.95 -1.72 6.00
C ALA A 581 -63.98 -2.05 4.85
N LYS A 582 -64.51 -2.30 3.64
CA LYS A 582 -63.68 -2.51 2.44
C LYS A 582 -62.97 -1.22 2.01
N ALA A 583 -63.62 -0.07 2.10
CA ALA A 583 -62.99 1.23 1.83
C ALA A 583 -61.89 1.58 2.85
N GLU A 584 -62.05 1.23 4.13
CA GLU A 584 -61.01 1.41 5.14
C GLU A 584 -59.83 0.43 4.95
N GLN A 585 -60.10 -0.82 4.57
CA GLN A 585 -59.06 -1.81 4.25
C GLN A 585 -58.29 -1.46 2.96
N ASP A 586 -58.98 -0.94 1.94
CA ASP A 586 -58.38 -0.46 0.70
C ASP A 586 -57.59 0.85 0.92
N ALA A 587 -58.04 1.73 1.83
CA ALA A 587 -57.29 2.92 2.23
C ALA A 587 -56.03 2.60 3.04
N GLN A 588 -56.08 1.61 3.95
CA GLN A 588 -54.92 1.17 4.73
C GLN A 588 -53.88 0.46 3.85
N SER A 589 -54.30 -0.43 2.94
CA SER A 589 -53.41 -1.12 2.01
C SER A 589 -52.78 -0.17 0.97
N LYS A 590 -53.50 0.87 0.53
CA LYS A 590 -52.95 1.93 -0.32
C LYS A 590 -51.96 2.83 0.45
N ALA A 591 -52.25 3.18 1.70
CA ALA A 591 -51.33 3.96 2.53
C ALA A 591 -50.03 3.20 2.84
N GLU A 592 -50.11 1.88 3.06
CA GLU A 592 -48.94 1.03 3.28
C GLU A 592 -48.12 0.83 1.99
N ALA A 593 -48.78 0.66 0.85
CA ALA A 593 -48.13 0.60 -0.46
C ALA A 593 -47.42 1.93 -0.82
N ASP A 594 -48.05 3.08 -0.57
CA ASP A 594 -47.44 4.41 -0.80
C ASP A 594 -46.28 4.67 0.17
N ARG A 595 -46.33 4.13 1.40
CA ARG A 595 -45.22 4.21 2.37
C ARG A 595 -44.04 3.37 1.93
N LEU A 596 -44.28 2.14 1.50
CA LEU A 596 -43.25 1.23 0.97
C LEU A 596 -42.60 1.78 -0.30
N LYS A 597 -43.38 2.39 -1.19
CA LYS A 597 -42.86 3.00 -2.42
C LYS A 597 -41.99 4.23 -2.13
N LYS A 598 -42.38 5.07 -1.16
CA LYS A 598 -41.53 6.19 -0.68
C LYS A 598 -40.25 5.72 0.00
N GLU A 599 -40.30 4.62 0.73
CA GLU A 599 -39.15 4.03 1.44
C GLU A 599 -38.17 3.37 0.45
N GLU A 600 -38.69 2.73 -0.60
CA GLU A 600 -37.90 2.20 -1.71
C GLU A 600 -37.26 3.31 -2.56
N ASP A 601 -38.01 4.37 -2.90
CA ASP A 601 -37.48 5.54 -3.62
C ASP A 601 -36.41 6.29 -2.80
N ALA A 602 -36.58 6.39 -1.47
CA ALA A 602 -35.57 6.97 -0.58
C ALA A 602 -34.30 6.09 -0.51
N ARG A 603 -34.46 4.77 -0.50
CA ARG A 603 -33.35 3.81 -0.50
C ARG A 603 -32.60 3.80 -1.84
N LEU A 604 -33.30 3.94 -2.96
CA LEU A 604 -32.72 4.09 -4.30
C LEU A 604 -31.93 5.39 -4.41
N LYS A 605 -32.48 6.52 -3.95
CA LYS A 605 -31.75 7.80 -3.91
C LYS A 605 -30.51 7.75 -3.02
N LEU A 606 -30.59 7.11 -1.86
CA LEU A 606 -29.44 6.93 -0.97
C LEU A 606 -28.36 6.04 -1.61
N ALA A 607 -28.77 4.97 -2.32
CA ALA A 607 -27.85 4.09 -3.03
C ALA A 607 -27.19 4.78 -4.24
N GLU A 608 -27.92 5.63 -4.96
CA GLU A 608 -27.38 6.46 -6.05
C GLU A 608 -26.42 7.54 -5.52
N GLU A 609 -26.76 8.19 -4.41
CA GLU A 609 -25.89 9.19 -3.78
C GLU A 609 -24.59 8.55 -3.24
N GLN A 610 -24.67 7.34 -2.67
CA GLN A 610 -23.49 6.60 -2.26
C GLN A 610 -22.63 6.12 -3.44
N LYS A 611 -23.25 5.70 -4.55
CA LYS A 611 -22.51 5.38 -5.80
C LYS A 611 -21.83 6.61 -6.39
N ALA A 612 -22.49 7.77 -6.37
CA ALA A 612 -21.91 9.02 -6.84
C ALA A 612 -20.73 9.46 -5.96
N LYS A 613 -20.84 9.36 -4.63
CA LYS A 613 -19.71 9.64 -3.71
C LYS A 613 -18.55 8.66 -3.91
N ALA A 614 -18.82 7.38 -4.07
CA ALA A 614 -17.79 6.37 -4.33
C ALA A 614 -17.08 6.60 -5.67
N GLU A 615 -17.79 7.01 -6.72
CA GLU A 615 -17.16 7.31 -8.01
C GLU A 615 -16.33 8.60 -7.97
N VAL A 616 -16.79 9.64 -7.26
CA VAL A 616 -16.00 10.86 -7.03
C VAL A 616 -14.71 10.55 -6.26
N GLU A 617 -14.79 9.69 -5.23
CA GLU A 617 -13.62 9.27 -4.46
C GLU A 617 -12.66 8.39 -5.29
N ARG A 618 -13.19 7.52 -6.14
CA ARG A 618 -12.40 6.72 -7.09
C ARG A 618 -11.66 7.60 -8.10
N LEU A 619 -12.33 8.61 -8.64
CA LEU A 619 -11.73 9.58 -9.57
C LEU A 619 -10.67 10.45 -8.86
N ALA A 620 -10.88 10.82 -7.60
CA ALA A 620 -9.89 11.53 -6.80
C ALA A 620 -8.65 10.67 -6.50
N GLN A 621 -8.82 9.37 -6.23
CA GLN A 621 -7.71 8.43 -6.08
C GLN A 621 -6.92 8.23 -7.37
N LEU A 622 -7.61 8.06 -8.51
CA LEU A 622 -6.97 7.99 -9.82
C LEU A 622 -6.17 9.25 -10.16
N ALA A 623 -6.68 10.44 -9.81
CA ALA A 623 -5.97 11.69 -9.98
C ALA A 623 -4.75 11.81 -9.06
N ALA A 624 -4.85 11.36 -7.80
CA ALA A 624 -3.74 11.34 -6.86
C ALA A 624 -2.64 10.36 -7.26
N ASP A 625 -3.01 9.18 -7.78
CA ASP A 625 -2.06 8.18 -8.27
C ASP A 625 -1.36 8.65 -9.55
N LYS A 626 -2.08 9.32 -10.45
CA LYS A 626 -1.48 9.97 -11.63
C LYS A 626 -0.49 11.07 -11.22
N ALA A 627 -0.84 11.91 -10.25
CA ALA A 627 0.05 12.95 -9.74
C ALA A 627 1.32 12.36 -9.08
N ARG A 628 1.19 11.22 -8.37
CA ARG A 628 2.35 10.47 -7.84
C ARG A 628 3.22 9.90 -8.94
N GLN A 629 2.62 9.32 -9.99
CA GLN A 629 3.36 8.81 -11.15
C GLN A 629 4.09 9.91 -11.90
N ASP A 630 3.46 11.06 -12.12
CA ASP A 630 4.08 12.21 -12.79
C ASP A 630 5.24 12.79 -11.96
N SER A 631 5.09 12.81 -10.62
CA SER A 631 6.15 13.22 -9.69
C SER A 631 7.35 12.26 -9.70
N LEU A 632 7.09 10.95 -9.74
CA LEU A 632 8.12 9.91 -9.89
C LEU A 632 8.82 9.99 -11.25
N ALA A 633 8.05 10.23 -12.33
CA ALA A 633 8.60 10.39 -13.67
C ALA A 633 9.47 11.66 -13.79
N LEU A 634 9.12 12.73 -13.08
CA LEU A 634 9.93 13.95 -13.01
C LEU A 634 11.21 13.73 -12.20
N ALA A 635 11.12 13.06 -11.04
CA ALA A 635 12.28 12.74 -10.21
C ALA A 635 13.30 11.86 -10.97
N ASN A 636 12.81 10.85 -11.70
CA ASN A 636 13.65 9.99 -12.54
C ASN A 636 14.30 10.76 -13.70
N ARG A 637 13.60 11.73 -14.31
CA ARG A 637 14.16 12.60 -15.36
C ARG A 637 15.28 13.49 -14.83
N LEU A 638 15.06 14.12 -13.68
CA LEU A 638 16.07 14.94 -13.02
C LEU A 638 17.30 14.13 -12.59
N GLU A 639 17.10 12.88 -12.17
CA GLU A 639 18.19 11.97 -11.84
C GLU A 639 18.97 11.52 -13.10
N GLN A 640 18.27 11.25 -14.21
CA GLN A 640 18.91 10.98 -15.51
C GLN A 640 19.72 12.17 -16.01
N GLU A 641 19.17 13.39 -15.97
CA GLU A 641 19.89 14.61 -16.33
C GLU A 641 21.12 14.82 -15.44
N ARG A 642 21.02 14.58 -14.13
CA ARG A 642 22.18 14.63 -13.23
C ARG A 642 23.25 13.60 -13.57
N LEU A 643 22.85 12.38 -13.93
CA LEU A 643 23.76 11.32 -14.33
C LEU A 643 24.40 11.60 -15.69
N GLU A 644 23.69 12.27 -16.60
CA GLU A 644 24.21 12.74 -17.88
C GLU A 644 25.18 13.91 -17.70
N GLU A 645 24.87 14.89 -16.87
CA GLU A 645 25.80 15.96 -16.51
C GLU A 645 27.06 15.42 -15.83
N GLN A 646 26.92 14.46 -14.92
CA GLN A 646 28.07 13.78 -14.32
C GLN A 646 28.88 13.00 -15.35
N ARG A 647 28.23 12.35 -16.32
CA ARG A 647 28.91 11.68 -17.43
C ARG A 647 29.61 12.67 -18.35
N GLN A 648 29.00 13.81 -18.67
CA GLN A 648 29.61 14.86 -19.49
C GLN A 648 30.79 15.51 -18.76
N LYS A 649 30.68 15.79 -17.46
CA LYS A 649 31.79 16.27 -16.63
C LYS A 649 32.93 15.27 -16.53
N LYS A 650 32.62 13.97 -16.37
CA LYS A 650 33.64 12.91 -16.41
C LYS A 650 34.27 12.78 -17.79
N ALA A 651 33.50 12.85 -18.87
CA ALA A 651 34.02 12.80 -20.22
C ALA A 651 34.92 14.00 -20.54
N LEU A 652 34.55 15.21 -20.09
CA LEU A 652 35.38 16.41 -20.23
C LEU A 652 36.68 16.30 -19.41
N ALA A 653 36.60 15.81 -18.16
CA ALA A 653 37.78 15.56 -17.34
C ALA A 653 38.68 14.48 -17.94
N GLU A 654 38.11 13.42 -18.53
CA GLU A 654 38.84 12.35 -19.21
C GLU A 654 39.45 12.83 -20.55
N ILE A 655 38.80 13.77 -21.26
CA ILE A 655 39.35 14.44 -22.44
C ILE A 655 40.52 15.35 -22.05
N GLU A 656 40.42 16.05 -20.92
CA GLU A 656 41.47 16.93 -20.41
C GLU A 656 42.68 16.12 -19.88
N GLU A 657 42.41 14.98 -19.24
CA GLU A 657 43.41 13.99 -18.83
C GLU A 657 44.04 13.28 -20.03
N LYS A 658 43.25 12.89 -21.04
CA LYS A 658 43.77 12.36 -22.32
C LYS A 658 44.60 13.40 -23.07
N LYS A 659 44.22 14.68 -23.10
CA LYS A 659 45.06 15.76 -23.65
C LYS A 659 46.40 15.89 -22.93
N ARG A 660 46.42 15.66 -21.61
CA ARG A 660 47.64 15.68 -20.79
C ARG A 660 48.51 14.44 -20.99
N LEU A 661 47.91 13.30 -21.33
CA LEU A 661 48.60 12.03 -21.65
C LEU A 661 49.05 11.95 -23.12
N LEU A 662 48.35 12.59 -24.06
CA LEU A 662 48.69 12.69 -25.49
C LEU A 662 49.85 13.64 -25.82
N ALA A 663 50.35 14.41 -24.84
CA ALA A 663 51.59 15.18 -24.99
C ALA A 663 52.87 14.33 -24.78
N LYS A 664 52.75 13.01 -24.57
CA LYS A 664 53.90 12.19 -24.13
C LYS A 664 54.13 10.84 -24.81
N ALA A 665 53.40 10.46 -25.85
CA ALA A 665 53.76 9.26 -26.62
C ALA A 665 53.12 9.29 -28.02
N GLY A 666 53.96 9.21 -29.05
CA GLY A 666 53.56 9.03 -30.44
C GLY A 666 53.48 7.55 -30.85
N GLU A 667 52.80 7.34 -31.98
CA GLU A 667 52.81 6.16 -32.85
C GLU A 667 52.06 4.89 -32.37
N THR A 668 50.82 4.69 -32.85
CA THR A 668 50.37 3.69 -33.85
C THR A 668 48.89 3.30 -33.71
N GLU A 669 48.27 3.08 -34.87
CA GLU A 669 46.84 2.91 -35.22
C GLU A 669 46.14 1.73 -34.52
N ASP A 670 45.00 1.96 -33.87
CA ASP A 670 43.61 2.00 -34.35
C ASP A 670 42.88 0.64 -34.36
N LYS A 671 42.20 0.38 -33.23
CA LYS A 671 40.91 -0.34 -33.15
C LYS A 671 40.16 0.21 -31.93
N THR A 672 38.93 0.73 -32.11
CA THR A 672 37.68 0.13 -31.58
C THR A 672 36.49 1.10 -31.39
N LYS A 673 35.34 0.63 -31.89
CA LYS A 673 34.02 0.54 -31.22
C LYS A 673 33.22 1.83 -30.97
N THR A 674 32.27 2.04 -31.87
CA THR A 674 30.94 2.62 -31.59
C THR A 674 30.11 1.70 -30.68
N ALA A 675 29.46 2.30 -29.67
CA ALA A 675 28.57 1.65 -28.71
C ALA A 675 27.18 1.30 -29.31
N PRO A 676 26.50 0.25 -28.81
CA PRO A 676 25.35 -0.35 -29.47
C PRO A 676 24.00 0.27 -29.05
N LYS A 677 23.10 0.38 -30.04
CA LYS A 677 21.66 0.57 -29.85
C LYS A 677 21.05 -0.68 -29.20
N PRO A 678 19.96 -0.58 -28.41
CA PRO A 678 19.30 -1.75 -27.83
C PRO A 678 18.75 -2.64 -28.94
N SER A 679 19.46 -3.73 -29.17
CA SER A 679 19.17 -4.73 -30.18
C SER A 679 18.13 -5.70 -29.62
N THR A 680 16.94 -5.73 -30.22
CA THR A 680 15.92 -6.77 -30.05
C THR A 680 16.33 -8.11 -30.70
N VAL A 681 17.60 -8.26 -31.07
CA VAL A 681 18.11 -9.47 -31.71
C VAL A 681 18.19 -10.59 -30.67
N VAL A 682 17.29 -11.55 -30.86
CA VAL A 682 17.33 -12.87 -30.25
C VAL A 682 18.65 -13.54 -30.65
N PRO A 683 19.41 -14.19 -29.74
CA PRO A 683 20.69 -14.78 -30.11
C PRO A 683 20.49 -15.87 -31.17
N LYS A 684 21.10 -15.69 -32.34
CA LYS A 684 21.04 -16.64 -33.46
C LYS A 684 21.67 -17.97 -33.05
N ILE A 685 21.02 -19.07 -33.44
CA ILE A 685 21.57 -20.42 -33.31
C ILE A 685 22.46 -20.70 -34.52
N ILE A 686 23.56 -21.43 -34.28
CA ILE A 686 24.31 -22.11 -35.32
C ILE A 686 23.87 -23.59 -35.27
N ASP A 687 23.25 -24.08 -36.34
CA ASP A 687 22.64 -25.42 -36.37
C ASP A 687 23.64 -26.57 -36.06
N SER A 688 24.95 -26.34 -36.21
CA SER A 688 26.01 -27.29 -35.86
C SER A 688 26.12 -27.59 -34.37
N ASP A 689 25.62 -26.70 -33.51
CA ASP A 689 25.90 -26.74 -32.06
C ASP A 689 24.95 -27.70 -31.32
N TYR A 690 23.88 -28.14 -31.98
CA TYR A 690 22.85 -29.00 -31.40
C TYR A 690 22.83 -30.37 -32.10
N ARG A 691 22.74 -31.44 -31.31
CA ARG A 691 22.51 -32.81 -31.81
C ARG A 691 21.03 -33.01 -32.14
N ASP A 692 20.72 -34.00 -32.97
CA ASP A 692 19.34 -34.40 -33.25
C ASP A 692 18.64 -34.76 -31.93
N GLY A 693 17.44 -34.22 -31.72
CA GLY A 693 16.70 -34.33 -30.47
C GLY A 693 16.19 -33.01 -29.91
N LEU A 694 15.78 -33.05 -28.64
CA LEU A 694 15.35 -31.88 -27.86
C LEU A 694 16.49 -31.39 -26.97
N THR A 695 16.84 -30.11 -27.06
CA THR A 695 17.77 -29.45 -26.14
C THR A 695 17.05 -28.32 -25.41
N GLU A 696 17.15 -28.25 -24.09
CA GLU A 696 16.59 -27.17 -23.28
C GLU A 696 17.70 -26.44 -22.53
N GLU A 697 17.73 -25.11 -22.64
CA GLU A 697 18.77 -24.26 -22.09
C GLU A 697 18.16 -23.04 -21.41
N THR A 698 18.81 -22.56 -20.36
CA THR A 698 18.48 -21.28 -19.71
C THR A 698 19.68 -20.35 -19.81
N ILE A 699 19.49 -19.22 -20.46
CA ILE A 699 20.52 -18.20 -20.64
C ILE A 699 20.15 -17.01 -19.75
N THR A 700 21.03 -16.67 -18.82
CA THR A 700 20.85 -15.53 -17.92
C THR A 700 21.70 -14.36 -18.42
N GLU A 701 21.03 -13.29 -18.83
CA GLU A 701 21.66 -12.02 -19.22
C GLU A 701 21.38 -10.95 -18.17
N SER A 702 22.17 -9.87 -18.14
CA SER A 702 22.09 -8.84 -17.10
C SER A 702 20.71 -8.16 -16.97
N ASN A 703 19.88 -8.20 -18.02
CA ASN A 703 18.56 -7.57 -18.07
C ASN A 703 17.39 -8.52 -18.37
N ARG A 704 17.64 -9.82 -18.57
CA ARG A 704 16.61 -10.80 -18.94
C ARG A 704 17.07 -12.25 -18.72
N ILE A 705 16.11 -13.15 -18.58
CA ILE A 705 16.31 -14.60 -18.59
C ILE A 705 15.65 -15.16 -19.84
N ILE A 706 16.38 -15.97 -20.61
CA ILE A 706 15.89 -16.61 -21.83
C ILE A 706 15.81 -18.11 -21.58
N TYR A 707 14.60 -18.66 -21.64
CA TYR A 707 14.36 -20.10 -21.69
C TYR A 707 14.30 -20.51 -23.15
N ARG A 708 15.19 -21.39 -23.58
CA ARG A 708 15.34 -21.83 -24.96
C ARG A 708 15.08 -23.33 -25.06
N THR A 709 14.29 -23.73 -26.04
CA THR A 709 14.09 -25.13 -26.43
C THR A 709 14.39 -25.29 -27.91
N VAL A 710 15.40 -26.08 -28.24
CA VAL A 710 15.82 -26.37 -29.61
C VAL A 710 15.37 -27.80 -29.95
N LEU A 711 14.62 -27.92 -31.05
CA LEU A 711 14.23 -29.19 -31.62
C LEU A 711 14.95 -29.38 -32.95
N LYS A 712 15.83 -30.38 -33.04
CA LYS A 712 16.52 -30.72 -34.28
C LYS A 712 16.09 -32.10 -34.77
N MET A 713 15.51 -32.15 -35.98
CA MET A 713 15.05 -33.38 -36.63
C MET A 713 15.29 -33.25 -38.14
N ASP A 714 15.78 -34.32 -38.79
CA ASP A 714 15.94 -34.41 -40.25
C ASP A 714 16.66 -33.21 -40.88
N GLY A 715 17.74 -32.73 -40.24
CA GLY A 715 18.52 -31.59 -40.72
C GLY A 715 17.86 -30.21 -40.57
N SER A 716 16.68 -30.12 -39.93
CA SER A 716 15.99 -28.87 -39.62
C SER A 716 15.98 -28.60 -38.11
N ALA A 717 16.30 -27.37 -37.71
CA ALA A 717 16.25 -26.92 -36.32
C ALA A 717 15.14 -25.88 -36.08
N PHE A 718 14.31 -26.11 -35.06
CA PHE A 718 13.32 -25.17 -34.57
C PHE A 718 13.69 -24.68 -33.18
N ASN A 719 13.71 -23.36 -33.01
CA ASN A 719 14.12 -22.71 -31.78
C ASN A 719 12.94 -22.01 -31.10
N TYR A 720 12.51 -22.49 -29.95
CA TYR A 720 11.46 -21.89 -29.16
C TYR A 720 12.07 -21.11 -28.00
N GLN A 721 11.78 -19.81 -27.90
CA GLN A 721 12.31 -18.98 -26.81
C GLN A 721 11.21 -18.28 -26.03
N LYS A 722 11.30 -18.34 -24.70
CA LYS A 722 10.55 -17.49 -23.76
C LYS A 722 11.54 -16.55 -23.09
N ILE A 723 11.39 -15.25 -23.33
CA ILE A 723 12.24 -14.21 -22.77
C ILE A 723 11.49 -13.50 -21.65
N VAL A 724 12.06 -13.50 -20.45
CA VAL A 724 11.54 -12.81 -19.27
C VAL A 724 12.49 -11.67 -18.91
N TYR A 725 12.08 -10.44 -19.16
CA TYR A 725 12.88 -9.26 -18.82
C TYR A 725 12.75 -8.92 -17.33
N ASN A 726 13.80 -8.34 -16.75
CA ASN A 726 13.82 -7.93 -15.34
C ASN A 726 12.78 -6.84 -15.02
N TRP A 727 12.34 -6.08 -16.03
CA TRP A 727 11.27 -5.08 -15.92
C TRP A 727 9.84 -5.66 -16.01
N GLY A 728 9.70 -6.97 -16.25
CA GLY A 728 8.42 -7.69 -16.21
C GLY A 728 7.83 -8.11 -17.56
N GLY A 729 8.43 -7.70 -18.68
CA GLY A 729 7.98 -8.12 -20.01
C GLY A 729 8.28 -9.59 -20.30
N ILE A 730 7.28 -10.32 -20.80
CA ILE A 730 7.43 -11.71 -21.23
C ILE A 730 7.10 -11.80 -22.73
N TYR A 731 8.03 -12.36 -23.50
CA TYR A 731 7.90 -12.49 -24.95
C TYR A 731 8.20 -13.93 -25.38
N TYR A 732 7.50 -14.38 -26.41
CA TYR A 732 7.63 -15.73 -26.97
C TYR A 732 8.05 -15.66 -28.43
N PHE A 733 8.95 -16.54 -28.83
CA PHE A 733 9.50 -16.58 -30.19
C PHE A 733 9.59 -18.02 -30.70
N LYS A 734 9.39 -18.18 -32.00
CA LYS A 734 9.78 -19.35 -32.79
C LYS A 734 10.80 -18.88 -33.82
N ASN A 735 12.03 -19.36 -33.73
CA ASN A 735 13.20 -18.86 -34.41
C ASN A 735 13.39 -17.36 -34.12
N GLU A 736 13.22 -16.50 -35.13
CA GLU A 736 13.31 -15.05 -35.00
C GLU A 736 11.93 -14.37 -34.95
N THR A 737 10.85 -15.14 -35.12
CA THR A 737 9.49 -14.61 -35.24
C THR A 737 8.80 -14.60 -33.88
N SER A 738 8.30 -13.43 -33.46
CA SER A 738 7.49 -13.33 -32.25
C SER A 738 6.14 -14.02 -32.43
N ILE A 739 5.74 -14.80 -31.43
CA ILE A 739 4.48 -15.53 -31.39
C ILE A 739 3.75 -15.27 -30.07
N THR A 740 2.47 -15.59 -30.01
CA THR A 740 1.69 -15.51 -28.76
C THR A 740 2.04 -16.67 -27.83
N GLN A 741 1.81 -16.50 -26.52
CA GLN A 741 2.00 -17.59 -25.54
C GLN A 741 1.21 -18.85 -25.92
N SER A 742 -0.06 -18.70 -26.30
CA SER A 742 -0.92 -19.83 -26.67
C SER A 742 -0.34 -20.61 -27.86
N LEU A 743 0.21 -19.91 -28.85
CA LEU A 743 0.82 -20.55 -30.01
C LEU A 743 2.15 -21.23 -29.62
N PHE A 744 2.94 -20.59 -28.77
CA PHE A 744 4.18 -21.16 -28.24
C PHE A 744 3.93 -22.48 -27.49
N ASP A 745 2.98 -22.49 -26.57
CA ASP A 745 2.66 -23.67 -25.75
C ASP A 745 2.11 -24.82 -26.61
N GLN A 746 1.27 -24.50 -27.60
CA GLN A 746 0.73 -25.49 -28.55
C GLN A 746 1.82 -26.08 -29.45
N GLU A 747 2.65 -25.24 -30.07
CA GLU A 747 3.74 -25.68 -30.96
C GLU A 747 4.79 -26.49 -30.20
N LEU A 748 5.15 -26.07 -28.98
CA LEU A 748 6.10 -26.81 -28.15
C LEU A 748 5.54 -28.16 -27.71
N LYS A 749 4.24 -28.24 -27.40
CA LYS A 749 3.56 -29.50 -27.10
C LYS A 749 3.56 -30.44 -28.31
N ASN A 750 3.28 -29.92 -29.50
CA ASN A 750 3.32 -30.69 -30.75
C ASN A 750 4.75 -31.17 -31.06
N ALA A 751 5.74 -30.28 -30.92
CA ALA A 751 7.16 -30.55 -31.10
C ALA A 751 7.69 -31.64 -30.16
N LYS A 752 7.26 -31.63 -28.89
CA LYS A 752 7.59 -32.69 -27.92
C LYS A 752 6.89 -34.01 -28.25
N ALA A 753 5.67 -33.96 -28.78
CA ALA A 753 4.93 -35.16 -29.18
C ALA A 753 5.53 -35.85 -30.42
N THR A 754 6.17 -35.11 -31.32
CA THR A 754 6.85 -35.68 -32.51
C THR A 754 8.13 -36.42 -32.18
N LEU A 755 8.79 -36.11 -31.07
CA LEU A 755 9.98 -36.84 -30.57
C LEU A 755 9.63 -38.14 -29.81
N GLY A 756 8.38 -38.28 -29.37
CA GLY A 756 7.91 -39.44 -28.62
C GLY A 756 7.33 -40.55 -29.50
N LYS A 757 7.52 -40.49 -30.83
CA LYS A 757 7.03 -41.46 -31.81
C LYS A 757 8.16 -42.18 -32.51
#